data_AF-A0A949FN55-F1
#
_entry.id   AF-A0A949FN55-F1
#
_cell.length_a   1.000
_cell.length_b   1.000
_cell.length_c   1.000
_cell.angle_alpha   90.00
_cell.angle_beta   90.00
_cell.angle_gamma   90.00
#
_symmetry.space_group_name_H-M   'P 1'
#
loop_
_entity.id
_entity.type
_entity.pdbx_description
1 polymer ?
#
loop_
_entity_poly.entity_id
_entity_poly.type
_entity_poly.pdbx_seq_one_letter_code
_entity_poly.pdbx_strand_id
1 'polypeptide(L)'
;NFPRFIGTDSTVLDERVEELVQIMEQLFGFMSRLWREAAASNQESLCNRIEQRFRNISNWWRKFAAHQVSDVAATDPQDALESSQLVARALSLWHQGGASAGDIRFWAPHAELFDSPKAYALVIEALLDRKDFVGAMALLVHWLSQAERVGLQSGNTSYSDLARTWLEQLIESQSTPKESDESGPATTTWSTLEKFFDYLEANGETYWIVPEFRLADKNVKNRRKLDPDRLTANGENDEDTGTTSLYGAAYEGVTYEDSTDDGIDAPIFEQDEGTSEELLGESKRLGEHLTFLVALAQMWKLVSQSLHTLRSSTSDTSSSEFHQIAEALRRWSEHCLANRNGLIQLLDEVQSYKISRGGTDTDSMAKYDRKRVVKESLMERVLATAVETADAGRLLIGAVLAITDDRESFGNKLAALPRDELLTIELFGNLMGGRRSRVEDAFPDFIAAIRDQKLLYVSLARGGDPREILVARVRRRALTHLLTWLPRQGLFYQACRLVDTARHMEHSNPVGHGAVTEFDDLFQIAFKSMVRCLVRNAYHWQQTPKLTVKEGKGTRSKKTITTPIDALELDALVDLNPPEPDQDLLVPLLEQLTEILLGSWLSHSRTLRLSVLETIDGSGTWKQLCDFIHRYGKGLFTQGFLKLSNVRAILHQGVGNYLSHALENRDSEELKPLLDALESSEISIEEAQRWLSVVFEAIIDHYAEYKDYNSTTTQSDRGEMLYMLLDFLRLRVRYDRVCWNLKPVFWAHEVLVHSGCQTSAQQWRRALAERVARESDQYLERLSKLQEMYAMKMPTIADRLNERFVKPMTIDRMRALIKPAVRQLRASDNEESRAFDLLVQEAHLMMREPTGVGLDVPAWLVMLEEEVDRVLQNNRVLPQVQRLEKSVPAVVIPHAQILAQLNAVMAHNRTLRGPH
;
A
#
# COMPACT_ATOMS: atom_id res chain seq x y z
N ASN A 1 -13.57 -49.39 -12.22
CA ASN A 1 -13.93 -48.15 -12.91
C ASN A 1 -13.29 -46.98 -12.18
N PHE A 2 -12.07 -46.61 -12.58
CA PHE A 2 -11.43 -45.38 -12.13
C PHE A 2 -12.19 -44.19 -12.74
N PRO A 3 -12.43 -43.09 -12.00
CA PRO A 3 -12.98 -41.89 -12.61
C PRO A 3 -11.95 -41.36 -13.61
N ARG A 4 -12.32 -41.24 -14.88
CA ARG A 4 -11.47 -40.63 -15.92
C ARG A 4 -11.37 -39.10 -15.80
N PHE A 5 -12.18 -38.50 -14.92
CA PHE A 5 -12.29 -37.06 -14.74
C PHE A 5 -12.39 -36.77 -13.25
N ILE A 6 -11.36 -36.13 -12.70
CA ILE A 6 -11.32 -35.59 -11.34
C ILE A 6 -10.77 -34.17 -11.51
N GLY A 7 -11.67 -33.18 -11.54
CA GLY A 7 -11.29 -31.76 -11.67
C GLY A 7 -12.09 -30.98 -12.71
N THR A 8 -12.22 -29.68 -12.44
CA THR A 8 -12.91 -28.62 -13.20
C THR A 8 -12.48 -28.49 -14.66
N ASP A 9 -11.26 -28.92 -14.98
CA ASP A 9 -10.68 -28.82 -16.33
C ASP A 9 -11.32 -29.79 -17.35
N SER A 10 -12.27 -30.60 -16.89
CA SER A 10 -12.95 -31.64 -17.67
C SER A 10 -14.34 -31.22 -18.19
N THR A 11 -14.83 -30.04 -17.82
CA THR A 11 -16.18 -29.53 -18.18
C THR A 11 -16.10 -28.34 -19.11
N VAL A 12 -17.00 -28.27 -20.10
CA VAL A 12 -17.19 -27.05 -20.92
C VAL A 12 -18.00 -26.06 -20.08
N LEU A 13 -17.39 -24.93 -19.71
CA LEU A 13 -18.06 -23.80 -19.07
C LEU A 13 -19.15 -23.25 -20.00
N ASP A 14 -20.36 -23.06 -19.48
CA ASP A 14 -21.45 -22.38 -20.18
C ASP A 14 -21.54 -20.94 -19.68
N GLU A 15 -20.95 -20.00 -20.42
CA GLU A 15 -20.88 -18.57 -20.08
C GLU A 15 -22.26 -17.95 -19.78
N ARG A 16 -23.34 -18.50 -20.32
CA ARG A 16 -24.71 -18.02 -20.08
C ARG A 16 -25.14 -18.19 -18.63
N VAL A 17 -24.55 -19.14 -17.90
CA VAL A 17 -24.83 -19.36 -16.47
C VAL A 17 -24.25 -18.21 -15.65
N GLU A 18 -23.04 -17.75 -15.98
CA GLU A 18 -22.39 -16.61 -15.34
C GLU A 18 -23.16 -15.31 -15.63
N GLU A 19 -23.55 -15.07 -16.89
CA GLU A 19 -24.40 -13.93 -17.26
C GLU A 19 -25.72 -13.93 -16.49
N LEU A 20 -26.37 -15.10 -16.36
CA LEU A 20 -27.63 -15.22 -15.62
C LEU A 20 -27.45 -14.93 -14.13
N VAL A 21 -26.38 -15.43 -13.51
CA VAL A 21 -26.02 -15.13 -12.12
C VAL A 21 -25.81 -13.62 -11.95
N GLN A 22 -25.04 -13.00 -12.84
CA GLN A 22 -24.77 -11.56 -12.80
C GLN A 22 -26.04 -10.72 -12.92
N ILE A 23 -26.95 -11.08 -13.84
CA ILE A 23 -28.26 -10.42 -13.99
C ILE A 23 -29.08 -10.54 -12.71
N MET A 24 -29.11 -11.71 -12.08
CA MET A 24 -29.84 -11.94 -10.85
C MET A 24 -29.26 -11.15 -9.68
N GLU A 25 -27.93 -11.07 -9.56
CA GLU A 25 -27.25 -10.25 -8.55
C GLU A 25 -27.54 -8.75 -8.74
N GLN A 26 -27.52 -8.26 -9.98
CA GLN A 26 -27.92 -6.89 -10.29
C GLN A 26 -29.38 -6.64 -9.90
N LEU A 27 -30.28 -7.58 -10.20
CA LEU A 27 -31.70 -7.48 -9.84
C LEU A 27 -31.90 -7.43 -8.32
N PHE A 28 -31.21 -8.29 -7.56
CA PHE A 28 -31.23 -8.25 -6.09
C PHE A 28 -30.67 -6.91 -5.57
N GLY A 29 -29.58 -6.42 -6.16
CA GLY A 29 -29.02 -5.10 -5.86
C GLY A 29 -30.01 -3.96 -6.10
N PHE A 30 -30.73 -3.97 -7.22
CA PHE A 30 -31.74 -2.95 -7.54
C PHE A 30 -32.95 -3.02 -6.60
N MET A 31 -33.45 -4.22 -6.30
CA MET A 31 -34.55 -4.40 -5.34
C MET A 31 -34.15 -3.91 -3.95
N SER A 32 -32.93 -4.23 -3.51
CA SER A 32 -32.36 -3.73 -2.25
C SER A 32 -32.31 -2.20 -2.23
N ARG A 33 -31.75 -1.55 -3.26
CA ARG A 33 -31.69 -0.08 -3.37
C ARG A 33 -33.08 0.56 -3.36
N LEU A 34 -34.02 0.01 -4.13
CA LEU A 34 -35.39 0.52 -4.17
C LEU A 34 -36.07 0.41 -2.80
N TRP A 35 -35.85 -0.69 -2.09
CA TRP A 35 -36.40 -0.87 -0.74
C TRP A 35 -35.80 0.11 0.26
N ARG A 36 -34.48 0.35 0.19
CA ARG A 36 -33.79 1.35 1.01
C ARG A 36 -34.38 2.75 0.84
N GLU A 37 -34.60 3.19 -0.40
CA GLU A 37 -35.19 4.52 -0.69
C GLU A 37 -36.66 4.61 -0.24
N ALA A 38 -37.44 3.56 -0.47
CA ALA A 38 -38.84 3.50 -0.06
C ALA A 38 -38.99 3.57 1.47
N ALA A 39 -38.12 2.84 2.19
CA ALA A 39 -38.10 2.81 3.65
C ALA A 39 -37.66 4.15 4.26
N ALA A 40 -36.62 4.77 3.70
CA ALA A 40 -36.13 6.08 4.12
C ALA A 40 -37.13 7.22 3.85
N SER A 41 -38.01 7.06 2.86
CA SER A 41 -39.10 8.00 2.54
C SER A 41 -40.43 7.65 3.24
N ASN A 42 -40.42 6.65 4.13
CA ASN A 42 -41.59 6.16 4.86
C ASN A 42 -42.80 5.76 3.98
N GLN A 43 -42.54 5.19 2.80
CA GLN A 43 -43.58 4.70 1.88
C GLN A 43 -43.91 3.23 2.19
N GLU A 44 -44.65 2.99 3.27
CA GLU A 44 -44.95 1.64 3.77
C GLU A 44 -45.62 0.72 2.72
N SER A 45 -46.55 1.28 1.93
CA SER A 45 -47.24 0.52 0.88
C SER A 45 -46.29 0.04 -0.22
N LEU A 46 -45.25 0.82 -0.53
CA LEU A 46 -44.21 0.47 -1.49
C LEU A 46 -43.24 -0.54 -0.89
N CYS A 47 -42.85 -0.38 0.38
CA CYS A 47 -42.01 -1.34 1.11
C CYS A 47 -42.62 -2.73 1.12
N ASN A 48 -43.91 -2.85 1.46
CA ASN A 48 -44.62 -4.14 1.47
C ASN A 48 -44.68 -4.79 0.09
N ARG A 49 -44.85 -4.00 -0.98
CA ARG A 49 -44.83 -4.50 -2.36
C ARG A 49 -43.46 -4.99 -2.79
N ILE A 50 -42.40 -4.27 -2.40
CA ILE A 50 -41.02 -4.66 -2.70
C ILE A 50 -40.64 -5.92 -1.94
N GLU A 51 -40.97 -6.01 -0.64
CA GLU A 51 -40.75 -7.21 0.17
C GLU A 51 -41.37 -8.46 -0.49
N GLN A 52 -42.64 -8.38 -0.87
CA GLN A 52 -43.33 -9.50 -1.51
C GLN A 52 -42.67 -9.91 -2.82
N ARG A 53 -42.28 -8.94 -3.67
CA ARG A 53 -41.61 -9.23 -4.95
C ARG A 53 -40.22 -9.82 -4.74
N PHE A 54 -39.42 -9.24 -3.86
CA PHE A 54 -38.07 -9.73 -3.55
C PHE A 54 -38.15 -11.13 -2.97
N ARG A 55 -39.03 -11.39 -2.00
CA ARG A 55 -39.24 -12.72 -1.43
C ARG A 55 -39.65 -13.75 -2.49
N ASN A 56 -40.55 -13.39 -3.41
CA ASN A 56 -40.97 -14.28 -4.50
C ASN A 56 -39.82 -14.63 -5.44
N ILE A 57 -39.03 -13.63 -5.85
CA ILE A 57 -37.89 -13.82 -6.77
C ILE A 57 -36.76 -14.59 -6.07
N SER A 58 -36.47 -14.27 -4.81
CA SER A 58 -35.47 -14.97 -3.99
C SER A 58 -35.82 -16.45 -3.80
N ASN A 59 -37.06 -16.75 -3.41
CA ASN A 59 -37.56 -18.13 -3.29
C ASN A 59 -37.55 -18.88 -4.63
N TRP A 60 -37.91 -18.19 -5.72
CA TRP A 60 -37.86 -18.77 -7.06
C TRP A 60 -36.41 -19.10 -7.44
N TRP A 61 -35.49 -18.15 -7.29
CA TRP A 61 -34.08 -18.36 -7.59
C TRP A 61 -33.48 -19.49 -6.76
N ARG A 62 -33.72 -19.50 -5.44
CA ARG A 62 -33.23 -20.55 -4.53
C ARG A 62 -33.74 -21.95 -4.88
N LYS A 63 -34.96 -22.06 -5.42
CA LYS A 63 -35.56 -23.33 -5.84
C LYS A 63 -34.91 -23.91 -7.09
N PHE A 64 -34.44 -23.06 -8.00
CA PHE A 64 -33.98 -23.47 -9.34
C PHE A 64 -32.47 -23.30 -9.57
N ALA A 65 -31.80 -22.45 -8.80
CA ALA A 65 -30.37 -22.18 -8.88
C ALA A 65 -29.58 -22.91 -7.79
N ALA A 66 -28.43 -23.47 -8.16
CA ALA A 66 -27.52 -24.12 -7.23
C ALA A 66 -26.58 -23.06 -6.63
N HIS A 67 -26.95 -22.51 -5.48
CA HIS A 67 -26.18 -21.52 -4.71
C HIS A 67 -24.99 -22.12 -3.92
N GLN A 68 -24.72 -23.42 -4.11
CA GLN A 68 -23.69 -24.19 -3.39
C GLN A 68 -22.68 -24.88 -4.31
N VAL A 69 -22.70 -24.58 -5.61
CA VAL A 69 -21.69 -25.13 -6.52
C VAL A 69 -20.37 -24.43 -6.21
N SER A 70 -19.36 -25.19 -5.81
CA SER A 70 -18.04 -24.68 -5.42
C SER A 70 -17.39 -23.79 -6.47
N ASP A 71 -17.77 -23.99 -7.73
CA ASP A 71 -17.10 -23.42 -8.90
C ASP A 71 -17.85 -22.21 -9.49
N VAL A 72 -19.03 -21.84 -8.95
CA VAL A 72 -19.81 -20.66 -9.39
C VAL A 72 -20.03 -19.73 -8.19
N ALA A 73 -19.37 -18.57 -8.20
CA ALA A 73 -19.57 -17.54 -7.19
C ALA A 73 -20.93 -16.86 -7.41
N ALA A 74 -21.94 -17.28 -6.64
CA ALA A 74 -23.27 -16.68 -6.66
C ALA A 74 -23.72 -16.33 -5.24
N THR A 75 -24.24 -15.11 -5.05
CA THR A 75 -24.79 -14.66 -3.76
C THR A 75 -26.03 -15.49 -3.37
N ASP A 76 -26.13 -15.95 -2.11
CA ASP A 76 -27.36 -16.59 -1.62
C ASP A 76 -28.51 -15.56 -1.66
N PRO A 77 -29.58 -15.82 -2.43
CA PRO A 77 -30.70 -14.89 -2.56
C PRO A 77 -31.44 -14.67 -1.24
N GLN A 78 -31.36 -15.60 -0.29
CA GLN A 78 -31.97 -15.47 1.03
C GLN A 78 -31.19 -14.47 1.90
N ASP A 79 -29.86 -14.59 1.91
CA ASP A 79 -28.99 -13.65 2.62
C ASP A 79 -29.17 -12.22 2.10
N ALA A 80 -29.34 -12.07 0.78
CA ALA A 80 -29.61 -10.77 0.14
C ALA A 80 -30.98 -10.19 0.56
N LEU A 81 -32.01 -11.03 0.65
CA LEU A 81 -33.35 -10.64 1.11
C LEU A 81 -33.33 -10.20 2.58
N GLU A 82 -32.73 -11.02 3.45
CA GLU A 82 -32.66 -10.77 4.90
C GLU A 82 -31.85 -9.50 5.20
N SER A 83 -30.69 -9.34 4.56
CA SER A 83 -29.88 -8.13 4.65
C SER A 83 -30.67 -6.88 4.23
N SER A 84 -31.43 -6.98 3.14
CA SER A 84 -32.24 -5.86 2.64
C SER A 84 -33.42 -5.52 3.54
N GLN A 85 -34.04 -6.55 4.15
CA GLN A 85 -35.13 -6.37 5.10
C GLN A 85 -34.65 -5.68 6.39
N LEU A 86 -33.48 -6.07 6.91
CA LEU A 86 -32.86 -5.45 8.08
C LEU A 86 -32.62 -3.95 7.83
N VAL A 87 -32.01 -3.60 6.71
CA VAL A 87 -31.74 -2.20 6.35
C VAL A 87 -33.02 -1.40 6.18
N ALA A 88 -34.03 -1.96 5.49
CA ALA A 88 -35.31 -1.29 5.32
C ALA A 88 -36.00 -1.01 6.67
N ARG A 89 -36.03 -1.99 7.58
CA ARG A 89 -36.60 -1.80 8.92
C ARG A 89 -35.85 -0.73 9.72
N ALA A 90 -34.51 -0.78 9.70
CA ALA A 90 -33.69 0.21 10.39
C ALA A 90 -33.89 1.63 9.82
N LEU A 91 -34.01 1.78 8.49
CA LEU A 91 -34.27 3.07 7.86
C LEU A 91 -35.68 3.59 8.13
N SER A 92 -36.69 2.72 8.23
CA SER A 92 -38.03 3.13 8.66
C SER A 92 -38.04 3.60 10.11
N LEU A 93 -37.32 2.92 11.01
CA LEU A 93 -37.15 3.35 12.40
C LEU A 93 -36.40 4.69 12.48
N TRP A 94 -35.31 4.83 11.74
CA TRP A 94 -34.56 6.08 11.62
C TRP A 94 -35.47 7.24 11.19
N HIS A 95 -36.28 7.05 10.15
CA HIS A 95 -37.21 8.07 9.67
C HIS A 95 -38.26 8.43 10.74
N GLN A 96 -38.82 7.44 11.44
CA GLN A 96 -39.80 7.65 12.52
C GLN A 96 -39.19 8.35 13.75
N GLY A 97 -37.93 8.05 14.07
CA GLY A 97 -37.19 8.64 15.19
C GLY A 97 -36.77 10.09 14.97
N GLY A 98 -36.61 10.51 13.70
CA GLY A 98 -36.20 11.86 13.33
C GLY A 98 -34.90 12.26 14.05
N ALA A 99 -34.91 13.42 14.73
CA ALA A 99 -33.74 13.90 15.50
C ALA A 99 -33.30 12.95 16.63
N SER A 100 -34.20 12.11 17.15
CA SER A 100 -33.88 11.13 18.21
C SER A 100 -32.99 10.00 17.69
N ALA A 101 -32.97 9.75 16.38
CA ALA A 101 -32.11 8.73 15.78
C ALA A 101 -30.61 9.07 15.85
N GLY A 102 -30.27 10.30 16.21
CA GLY A 102 -28.91 10.73 16.52
C GLY A 102 -28.43 10.40 17.94
N ASP A 103 -29.29 9.85 18.81
CA ASP A 103 -28.92 9.41 20.15
C ASP A 103 -28.64 7.90 20.17
N ILE A 104 -27.56 7.49 20.85
CA ILE A 104 -27.22 6.07 21.07
C ILE A 104 -28.37 5.35 21.80
N ARG A 105 -29.05 6.05 22.71
CA ARG A 105 -30.18 5.49 23.49
C ARG A 105 -31.38 5.13 22.64
N PHE A 106 -31.55 5.76 21.47
CA PHE A 106 -32.62 5.42 20.55
C PHE A 106 -32.42 4.04 19.92
N TRP A 107 -31.17 3.66 19.62
CA TRP A 107 -30.85 2.39 18.97
C TRP A 107 -30.77 1.21 19.92
N ALA A 108 -30.49 1.45 21.21
CA ALA A 108 -30.35 0.39 22.21
C ALA A 108 -31.54 -0.58 22.33
N PRO A 109 -32.82 -0.14 22.29
CA PRO A 109 -33.99 -1.03 22.27
C PRO A 109 -34.10 -1.90 21.02
N HIS A 110 -33.37 -1.55 19.96
CA HIS A 110 -33.39 -2.21 18.65
C HIS A 110 -32.12 -3.03 18.39
N ALA A 111 -31.35 -3.37 19.42
CA ALA A 111 -30.09 -4.11 19.30
C ALA A 111 -30.24 -5.47 18.58
N GLU A 112 -31.43 -6.10 18.63
CA GLU A 112 -31.71 -7.34 17.90
C GLU A 112 -31.66 -7.19 16.37
N LEU A 113 -31.81 -5.97 15.83
CA LEU A 113 -31.63 -5.70 14.40
C LEU A 113 -30.16 -5.77 13.97
N PHE A 114 -29.23 -5.74 14.92
CA PHE A 114 -27.80 -5.60 14.69
C PHE A 114 -27.02 -6.76 15.35
N ASP A 115 -27.30 -7.96 14.88
CA ASP A 115 -26.69 -9.21 15.36
C ASP A 115 -25.35 -9.56 14.69
N SER A 116 -24.98 -8.82 13.64
CA SER A 116 -23.78 -9.08 12.83
C SER A 116 -23.10 -7.78 12.36
N PRO A 117 -21.77 -7.79 12.11
CA PRO A 117 -21.05 -6.65 11.54
C PRO A 117 -21.67 -6.13 10.24
N LYS A 118 -22.14 -7.05 9.41
CA LYS A 118 -22.79 -6.75 8.12
C LYS A 118 -24.08 -5.96 8.30
N ALA A 119 -24.89 -6.27 9.33
CA ALA A 119 -26.13 -5.55 9.62
C ALA A 119 -25.85 -4.08 9.99
N TYR A 120 -24.84 -3.82 10.84
CA TYR A 120 -24.39 -2.46 11.14
C TYR A 120 -23.89 -1.74 9.88
N ALA A 121 -22.99 -2.38 9.14
CA ALA A 121 -22.33 -1.77 7.99
C ALA A 121 -23.35 -1.25 6.96
N LEU A 122 -24.33 -2.07 6.58
CA LEU A 122 -25.32 -1.69 5.57
C LEU A 122 -26.20 -0.50 5.98
N VAL A 123 -26.53 -0.38 7.28
CA VAL A 123 -27.33 0.74 7.79
C VAL A 123 -26.46 2.01 7.87
N ILE A 124 -25.23 1.90 8.38
CA ILE A 124 -24.30 3.02 8.45
C ILE A 124 -24.00 3.56 7.05
N GLU A 125 -23.72 2.69 6.07
CA GLU A 125 -23.53 3.09 4.67
C GLU A 125 -24.75 3.84 4.12
N ALA A 126 -25.96 3.34 4.39
CA ALA A 126 -27.18 4.00 3.95
C ALA A 126 -27.39 5.39 4.61
N LEU A 127 -26.94 5.59 5.85
CA LEU A 127 -26.96 6.89 6.53
C LEU A 127 -25.89 7.84 5.99
N LEU A 128 -24.68 7.32 5.70
CA LEU A 128 -23.59 8.07 5.09
C LEU A 128 -23.96 8.57 3.68
N ASP A 129 -24.58 7.71 2.86
CA ASP A 129 -25.10 8.09 1.53
C ASP A 129 -26.11 9.25 1.61
N ARG A 130 -26.82 9.38 2.74
CA ARG A 130 -27.78 10.45 3.01
C ARG A 130 -27.19 11.64 3.76
N LYS A 131 -25.89 11.61 4.07
CA LYS A 131 -25.17 12.64 4.85
C LYS A 131 -25.73 12.87 6.26
N ASP A 132 -26.40 11.87 6.85
CA ASP A 132 -26.75 11.92 8.28
C ASP A 132 -25.58 11.43 9.13
N PHE A 133 -24.66 12.36 9.40
CA PHE A 133 -23.46 12.08 10.18
C PHE A 133 -23.78 11.81 11.65
N VAL A 134 -24.84 12.37 12.22
CA VAL A 134 -25.14 12.19 13.65
C VAL A 134 -25.73 10.80 13.89
N GLY A 135 -26.67 10.36 13.05
CA GLY A 135 -27.20 8.99 13.10
C GLY A 135 -26.12 7.93 12.84
N ALA A 136 -25.27 8.15 11.83
CA ALA A 136 -24.15 7.25 11.53
C ALA A 136 -23.15 7.17 12.69
N MET A 137 -22.82 8.30 13.33
CA MET A 137 -21.94 8.35 14.51
C MET A 137 -22.53 7.54 15.67
N ALA A 138 -23.82 7.70 15.96
CA ALA A 138 -24.48 6.98 17.04
C ALA A 138 -24.43 5.46 16.84
N LEU A 139 -24.67 4.98 15.61
CA LEU A 139 -24.56 3.55 15.28
C LEU A 139 -23.13 3.03 15.31
N LEU A 140 -22.13 3.81 14.89
CA LEU A 140 -20.72 3.45 15.02
C LEU A 140 -20.35 3.29 16.50
N VAL A 141 -20.73 4.22 17.36
CA VAL A 141 -20.45 4.12 18.81
C VAL A 141 -21.18 2.93 19.43
N HIS A 142 -22.45 2.71 19.06
CA HIS A 142 -23.22 1.55 19.51
C HIS A 142 -22.57 0.23 19.08
N TRP A 143 -22.12 0.12 17.83
CA TRP A 143 -21.42 -1.07 17.34
C TRP A 143 -20.13 -1.32 18.13
N LEU A 144 -19.32 -0.28 18.38
CA LEU A 144 -18.11 -0.42 19.19
C LEU A 144 -18.41 -0.95 20.60
N SER A 145 -19.49 -0.48 21.23
CA SER A 145 -19.94 -0.99 22.54
C SER A 145 -20.38 -2.47 22.53
N GLN A 146 -20.69 -3.03 21.35
CA GLN A 146 -21.10 -4.42 21.15
C GLN A 146 -19.98 -5.27 20.50
N ALA A 147 -18.74 -4.76 20.45
CA ALA A 147 -17.64 -5.39 19.75
C ALA A 147 -17.34 -6.83 20.23
N GLU A 148 -17.42 -7.11 21.53
CA GLU A 148 -17.17 -8.46 22.07
C GLU A 148 -18.23 -9.49 21.62
N ARG A 149 -19.47 -9.05 21.40
CA ARG A 149 -20.58 -9.92 21.00
C ARG A 149 -20.64 -10.11 19.49
N VAL A 150 -20.49 -9.02 18.74
CA VAL A 150 -20.76 -8.97 17.30
C VAL A 150 -19.46 -9.05 16.48
N GLY A 151 -18.33 -8.66 17.05
CA GLY A 151 -17.06 -8.45 16.35
C GLY A 151 -17.02 -7.12 15.60
N LEU A 152 -15.82 -6.68 15.22
CA LEU A 152 -15.59 -5.43 14.48
C LEU A 152 -15.41 -5.63 12.97
N GLN A 153 -15.33 -6.88 12.51
CA GLN A 153 -15.07 -7.20 11.11
C GLN A 153 -15.75 -8.51 10.71
N SER A 154 -16.29 -8.55 9.48
CA SER A 154 -16.75 -9.78 8.84
C SER A 154 -16.59 -9.68 7.32
N GLY A 155 -15.84 -10.61 6.73
CA GLY A 155 -15.51 -10.60 5.30
C GLY A 155 -14.91 -9.26 4.87
N ASN A 156 -15.57 -8.59 3.91
CA ASN A 156 -15.15 -7.29 3.36
C ASN A 156 -15.70 -6.09 4.15
N THR A 157 -16.47 -6.30 5.22
CA THR A 157 -17.04 -5.23 6.04
C THR A 157 -16.22 -5.03 7.30
N SER A 158 -15.84 -3.78 7.58
CA SER A 158 -14.98 -3.40 8.69
C SER A 158 -15.50 -2.13 9.36
N TYR A 159 -15.66 -2.18 10.68
CA TYR A 159 -15.98 -1.01 11.50
C TYR A 159 -15.02 0.15 11.23
N SER A 160 -13.72 -0.18 11.17
CA SER A 160 -12.63 0.78 11.01
C SER A 160 -12.75 1.58 9.71
N ASP A 161 -13.14 0.93 8.61
CA ASP A 161 -13.27 1.61 7.32
C ASP A 161 -14.47 2.55 7.28
N LEU A 162 -15.59 2.17 7.89
CA LEU A 162 -16.77 3.03 7.99
C LEU A 162 -16.54 4.22 8.94
N ALA A 163 -15.83 4.02 10.05
CA ALA A 163 -15.46 5.11 10.96
C ALA A 163 -14.57 6.15 10.27
N ARG A 164 -13.58 5.70 9.48
CA ARG A 164 -12.75 6.61 8.65
C ARG A 164 -13.58 7.30 7.57
N THR A 165 -14.42 6.55 6.86
CA THR A 165 -15.28 7.10 5.79
C THR A 165 -16.24 8.16 6.34
N TRP A 166 -16.80 7.92 7.53
CA TRP A 166 -17.63 8.89 8.24
C TRP A 166 -16.88 10.20 8.49
N LEU A 167 -15.66 10.12 9.05
CA LEU A 167 -14.86 11.29 9.35
C LEU A 167 -14.42 12.03 8.07
N GLU A 168 -14.03 11.29 7.03
CA GLU A 168 -13.67 11.81 5.71
C GLU A 168 -14.83 12.61 5.10
N GLN A 169 -16.02 12.01 5.02
CA GLN A 169 -17.21 12.67 4.46
C GLN A 169 -17.68 13.86 5.32
N LEU A 170 -17.57 13.78 6.66
CA LEU A 170 -17.90 14.88 7.56
C LEU A 170 -17.03 16.12 7.27
N ILE A 171 -15.73 15.93 7.09
CA ILE A 171 -14.78 17.02 6.79
C ILE A 171 -14.98 17.55 5.36
N GLU A 172 -15.24 16.67 4.40
CA GLU A 172 -15.50 17.07 3.00
C GLU A 172 -16.80 17.85 2.85
N SER A 173 -17.85 17.51 3.61
CA SER A 173 -19.13 18.24 3.59
C SER A 173 -18.99 19.73 3.92
N GLN A 174 -17.92 20.11 4.62
CA GLN A 174 -17.61 21.51 4.94
C GLN A 174 -16.90 22.24 3.79
N SER A 175 -16.24 21.52 2.89
CA SER A 175 -15.48 22.09 1.77
C SER A 175 -16.37 22.47 0.59
N THR A 176 -17.59 21.91 0.49
CA THR A 176 -18.55 22.25 -0.57
C THR A 176 -19.36 23.48 -0.20
N PRO A 177 -19.38 24.56 -1.01
CA PRO A 177 -20.19 25.73 -0.72
C PRO A 177 -21.68 25.35 -0.72
N LYS A 178 -22.37 25.56 0.41
CA LYS A 178 -23.82 25.34 0.51
C LYS A 178 -24.54 26.32 -0.43
N GLU A 179 -25.20 25.81 -1.48
CA GLU A 179 -26.23 26.58 -2.19
C GLU A 179 -27.49 26.63 -1.30
N SER A 180 -27.77 27.81 -0.74
CA SER A 180 -29.03 28.24 -0.07
C SER A 180 -29.54 27.51 1.19
N ASP A 181 -29.76 28.30 2.24
CA ASP A 181 -30.84 28.24 3.24
C ASP A 181 -31.46 26.87 3.59
N GLU A 182 -30.87 26.16 4.55
CA GLU A 182 -31.66 25.43 5.56
C GLU A 182 -31.07 25.66 6.96
N SER A 183 -31.87 26.37 7.76
CA SER A 183 -31.66 26.72 9.16
C SER A 183 -31.79 25.49 10.07
N GLY A 184 -30.72 24.70 10.20
CA GLY A 184 -30.49 23.77 11.32
C GLY A 184 -29.57 24.41 12.37
N PRO A 185 -29.62 23.97 13.65
CA PRO A 185 -28.71 24.49 14.67
C PRO A 185 -27.28 24.14 14.26
N ALA A 186 -26.46 25.16 14.05
CA ALA A 186 -25.08 24.99 13.59
C ALA A 186 -24.19 24.47 14.73
N THR A 187 -24.31 23.19 15.07
CA THR A 187 -23.23 22.49 15.79
C THR A 187 -21.98 22.57 14.92
N THR A 188 -20.91 23.15 15.45
CA THR A 188 -19.64 23.26 14.71
C THR A 188 -19.13 21.85 14.42
N THR A 189 -18.60 21.62 13.20
CA THR A 189 -18.03 20.32 12.80
C THR A 189 -17.03 19.78 13.80
N TRP A 190 -16.26 20.69 14.41
CA TRP A 190 -15.33 20.39 15.49
C TRP A 190 -16.03 19.76 16.70
N SER A 191 -17.15 20.32 17.16
CA SER A 191 -17.87 19.78 18.32
C SER A 191 -18.40 18.36 18.10
N THR A 192 -18.81 18.02 16.88
CA THR A 192 -19.23 16.65 16.53
C THR A 192 -18.04 15.71 16.50
N LEU A 193 -16.91 16.16 15.96
CA LEU A 193 -15.66 15.42 15.86
C LEU A 193 -15.09 15.12 17.26
N GLU A 194 -15.01 16.13 18.12
CA GLU A 194 -14.54 15.99 19.51
C GLU A 194 -15.40 15.00 20.28
N LYS A 195 -16.74 15.17 20.22
CA LYS A 195 -17.70 14.22 20.82
C LYS A 195 -17.51 12.79 20.31
N PHE A 196 -17.24 12.62 19.02
CA PHE A 196 -17.02 11.28 18.46
C PHE A 196 -15.79 10.62 19.08
N PHE A 197 -14.65 11.31 19.16
CA PHE A 197 -13.46 10.74 19.80
C PHE A 197 -13.66 10.49 21.30
N ASP A 198 -14.36 11.36 22.01
CA ASP A 198 -14.68 11.14 23.43
C ASP A 198 -15.57 9.90 23.61
N TYR A 199 -16.52 9.66 22.70
CA TYR A 199 -17.31 8.43 22.69
C TYR A 199 -16.49 7.20 22.32
N LEU A 200 -15.57 7.29 21.36
CA LEU A 200 -14.68 6.17 21.03
C LEU A 200 -13.80 5.78 22.22
N GLU A 201 -13.29 6.76 22.97
CA GLU A 201 -12.50 6.50 24.17
C GLU A 201 -13.33 5.88 25.29
N ALA A 202 -14.55 6.39 25.53
CA ALA A 202 -15.42 5.88 26.57
C ALA A 202 -15.95 4.45 26.27
N ASN A 203 -16.23 4.14 25.00
CA ASN A 203 -16.80 2.85 24.59
C ASN A 203 -15.76 1.85 24.05
N GLY A 204 -14.54 2.31 23.77
CA GLY A 204 -13.46 1.47 23.23
C GLY A 204 -12.88 0.50 24.25
N GLU A 205 -13.12 0.70 25.55
CA GLU A 205 -12.65 -0.15 26.66
C GLU A 205 -11.22 -0.68 26.43
N THR A 206 -11.07 -2.00 26.20
CA THR A 206 -9.77 -2.64 25.95
C THR A 206 -9.15 -2.26 24.60
N TYR A 207 -9.94 -1.97 23.57
CA TYR A 207 -9.48 -1.61 22.22
C TYR A 207 -8.76 -0.25 22.15
N TRP A 208 -8.95 0.61 23.15
CA TRP A 208 -8.31 1.94 23.20
C TRP A 208 -6.82 1.88 23.59
N ILE A 209 -6.38 0.78 24.20
CA ILE A 209 -5.04 0.57 24.77
C ILE A 209 -4.36 -0.60 24.04
N VAL A 210 -3.04 -0.56 23.89
CA VAL A 210 -2.29 -1.65 23.26
C VAL A 210 -2.54 -3.01 23.94
N PRO A 211 -2.87 -4.07 23.18
CA PRO A 211 -3.15 -5.39 23.74
C PRO A 211 -1.88 -6.11 24.20
N GLU A 212 -2.02 -7.01 25.20
CA GLU A 212 -0.95 -7.93 25.62
C GLU A 212 -0.89 -9.19 24.73
N PHE A 213 0.31 -9.76 24.55
CA PHE A 213 0.50 -11.07 23.91
C PHE A 213 0.36 -12.20 24.94
N ARG A 214 -0.68 -13.03 24.81
CA ARG A 214 -1.03 -14.06 25.81
C ARG A 214 -0.08 -15.26 25.82
N LEU A 215 0.60 -15.51 24.71
CA LEU A 215 1.53 -16.63 24.54
C LEU A 215 2.98 -16.26 24.94
N ALA A 216 3.20 -15.10 25.57
CA ALA A 216 4.53 -14.70 26.01
C ALA A 216 4.99 -15.53 27.22
N ASP A 217 6.27 -15.90 27.24
CA ASP A 217 6.87 -16.61 28.36
C ASP A 217 6.83 -15.75 29.64
N LYS A 218 6.15 -16.24 30.68
CA LYS A 218 5.98 -15.51 31.96
C LYS A 218 7.31 -15.17 32.65
N ASN A 219 8.40 -15.86 32.31
CA ASN A 219 9.75 -15.62 32.84
C ASN A 219 10.44 -14.37 32.28
N VAL A 220 10.00 -13.83 31.14
CA VAL A 220 10.59 -12.61 30.54
C VAL A 220 10.19 -11.34 31.30
N LYS A 221 9.02 -11.34 31.98
CA LYS A 221 8.52 -10.19 32.76
C LYS A 221 9.47 -9.79 33.93
N ASN A 222 10.30 -10.70 34.44
CA ASN A 222 11.23 -10.42 35.55
C ASN A 222 12.60 -9.86 35.12
N ARG A 223 13.02 -10.03 33.86
CA ARG A 223 14.34 -9.57 33.38
C ARG A 223 14.34 -8.11 32.90
N ARG A 224 13.18 -7.52 32.62
CA ARG A 224 13.01 -6.23 31.91
C ARG A 224 12.88 -4.99 32.79
N LYS A 225 13.22 -5.05 34.09
CA LYS A 225 13.32 -3.84 34.94
C LYS A 225 14.61 -3.02 34.71
N LEU A 226 15.39 -3.30 33.67
CA LEU A 226 16.61 -2.54 33.33
C LEU A 226 16.38 -1.66 32.08
N ASP A 227 16.38 -0.35 32.33
CA ASP A 227 16.45 0.86 31.49
C ASP A 227 15.84 0.93 30.06
N PRO A 228 14.95 1.91 29.80
CA PRO A 228 14.47 2.29 28.46
C PRO A 228 15.47 3.07 27.57
N ASP A 229 16.62 3.51 28.10
CA ASP A 229 17.42 4.60 27.50
C ASP A 229 18.59 4.18 26.58
N ARG A 230 18.64 2.92 26.12
CA ARG A 230 19.68 2.44 25.17
C ARG A 230 19.28 2.54 23.70
N LEU A 231 18.59 3.62 23.31
CA LEU A 231 18.19 3.85 21.91
C LEU A 231 19.22 4.58 21.04
N THR A 232 20.36 5.04 21.59
CA THR A 232 21.42 5.67 20.79
C THR A 232 22.80 5.48 21.42
N ALA A 233 23.51 4.41 21.06
CA ALA A 233 24.98 4.37 21.12
C ALA A 233 25.48 3.22 20.24
N ASN A 234 26.54 3.50 19.48
CA ASN A 234 27.26 2.54 18.65
C ASN A 234 27.60 1.25 19.40
N GLY A 235 27.62 0.15 18.65
CA GLY A 235 28.08 -1.14 19.15
C GLY A 235 29.52 -1.04 19.64
N GLU A 236 29.72 -1.35 20.91
CA GLU A 236 30.96 -1.87 21.44
C GLU A 236 30.64 -3.14 22.22
N ASN A 237 31.48 -4.14 22.00
CA ASN A 237 31.45 -5.43 22.66
C ASN A 237 31.56 -5.23 24.18
N ASP A 238 30.64 -5.82 24.95
CA ASP A 238 30.87 -6.04 26.37
C ASP A 238 31.00 -7.55 26.61
N GLU A 239 32.25 -7.92 26.91
CA GLU A 239 32.67 -9.20 27.44
C GLU A 239 32.00 -9.50 28.78
N ASP A 240 31.51 -10.73 28.87
CA ASP A 240 31.52 -11.62 30.02
C ASP A 240 31.69 -10.98 31.42
N THR A 241 30.62 -10.97 32.21
CA THR A 241 30.73 -10.90 33.67
C THR A 241 29.86 -11.96 34.33
N GLY A 242 30.55 -12.93 34.94
CA GLY A 242 29.99 -14.09 35.59
C GLY A 242 29.01 -13.75 36.70
N THR A 243 27.86 -14.43 36.66
CA THR A 243 27.05 -14.65 37.84
C THR A 243 27.15 -16.11 38.21
N THR A 244 27.93 -16.39 39.24
CA THR A 244 27.99 -17.66 39.94
C THR A 244 26.58 -18.07 40.35
N SER A 245 26.09 -19.16 39.75
CA SER A 245 24.82 -19.77 40.12
C SER A 245 24.83 -20.14 41.60
N LEU A 246 23.92 -19.54 42.35
CA LEU A 246 23.70 -19.70 43.80
C LEU A 246 23.37 -21.15 44.22
N TYR A 247 23.27 -22.09 43.27
CA TYR A 247 23.02 -23.52 43.49
C TYR A 247 24.15 -24.44 42.97
N GLY A 248 25.28 -23.91 42.52
CA GLY A 248 26.40 -24.70 41.99
C GLY A 248 27.07 -25.66 42.98
N ALA A 249 26.96 -25.40 44.29
CA ALA A 249 27.61 -26.19 45.33
C ALA A 249 26.96 -27.58 45.58
N ALA A 250 25.78 -27.86 45.02
CA ALA A 250 25.10 -29.14 45.19
C ALA A 250 25.36 -30.15 44.06
N TYR A 251 26.04 -29.73 42.98
CA TYR A 251 26.28 -30.52 41.77
C TYR A 251 27.75 -30.56 41.33
N GLU A 252 28.67 -30.21 42.23
CA GLU A 252 30.11 -30.31 41.96
C GLU A 252 30.52 -31.80 41.99
N GLY A 253 30.68 -32.43 40.82
CA GLY A 253 31.22 -33.78 40.67
C GLY A 253 30.31 -34.85 40.06
N VAL A 254 29.15 -34.49 39.49
CA VAL A 254 28.28 -35.44 38.76
C VAL A 254 28.27 -35.09 37.27
N THR A 255 29.02 -35.83 36.46
CA THR A 255 28.87 -35.84 34.99
C THR A 255 27.74 -36.80 34.64
N TYR A 256 26.56 -36.25 34.34
CA TYR A 256 25.47 -36.98 33.70
C TYR A 256 25.67 -36.90 32.18
N GLU A 257 26.08 -37.99 31.55
CA GLU A 257 25.99 -38.14 30.09
C GLU A 257 24.57 -38.58 29.75
N ASP A 258 23.78 -37.64 29.22
CA ASP A 258 22.45 -37.91 28.70
C ASP A 258 22.56 -38.48 27.29
N SER A 259 22.29 -39.77 27.12
CA SER A 259 22.28 -40.43 25.81
C SER A 259 20.93 -40.31 25.09
N THR A 260 20.03 -39.44 25.56
CA THR A 260 18.64 -39.33 25.11
C THR A 260 18.15 -37.89 24.90
N ASP A 261 19.04 -36.90 24.91
CA ASP A 261 18.70 -35.50 24.63
C ASP A 261 18.53 -35.27 23.11
N ASP A 262 17.37 -35.63 22.58
CA ASP A 262 16.90 -35.28 21.24
C ASP A 262 16.19 -33.90 21.22
N GLY A 263 16.22 -33.16 22.33
CA GLY A 263 15.65 -31.82 22.45
C GLY A 263 14.11 -31.77 22.48
N ILE A 264 13.43 -32.91 22.67
CA ILE A 264 11.96 -32.99 22.74
C ILE A 264 11.53 -33.38 24.16
N ASP A 265 11.24 -32.38 24.99
CA ASP A 265 10.68 -32.60 26.33
C ASP A 265 9.13 -32.67 26.24
N ALA A 266 8.62 -33.72 25.57
CA ALA A 266 7.19 -34.00 25.42
C ALA A 266 6.92 -35.50 25.19
N PRO A 267 5.77 -36.05 25.62
CA PRO A 267 5.42 -37.44 25.36
C PRO A 267 5.30 -37.72 23.85
N ILE A 268 5.99 -38.76 23.38
CA ILE A 268 6.19 -39.17 21.96
C ILE A 268 4.88 -39.50 21.19
N PHE A 269 3.69 -39.37 21.82
CA PHE A 269 2.41 -39.81 21.26
C PHE A 269 1.26 -38.78 21.38
N GLU A 270 1.55 -37.48 21.30
CA GLU A 270 0.53 -36.50 20.91
C GLU A 270 0.92 -35.84 19.59
N GLN A 271 0.05 -36.00 18.58
CA GLN A 271 0.12 -35.17 17.38
C GLN A 271 -0.04 -33.70 17.81
N ASP A 272 1.02 -32.91 17.66
CA ASP A 272 1.11 -31.48 17.99
C ASP A 272 0.19 -30.61 17.09
N GLU A 273 -1.13 -30.80 17.23
CA GLU A 273 -2.15 -29.93 16.63
C GLU A 273 -2.40 -28.67 17.49
N GLY A 274 -2.13 -28.72 18.80
CA GLY A 274 -2.46 -27.65 19.76
C GLY A 274 -1.71 -26.34 19.53
N THR A 275 -0.39 -26.37 19.30
CA THR A 275 0.41 -25.14 19.18
C THR A 275 0.11 -24.33 17.91
N SER A 276 -0.38 -24.98 16.84
CA SER A 276 -0.69 -24.31 15.57
C SER A 276 -1.98 -23.50 15.66
N GLU A 277 -3.01 -24.04 16.31
CA GLU A 277 -4.30 -23.37 16.45
C GLU A 277 -4.24 -22.20 17.44
N GLU A 278 -3.44 -22.33 18.50
CA GLU A 278 -3.26 -21.28 19.51
C GLU A 278 -2.65 -19.99 18.91
N LEU A 279 -1.57 -20.11 18.15
CA LEU A 279 -0.93 -18.95 17.50
C LEU A 279 -1.86 -18.30 16.46
N LEU A 280 -2.61 -19.10 15.71
CA LEU A 280 -3.59 -18.61 14.74
C LEU A 280 -4.73 -17.84 15.44
N GLY A 281 -5.26 -18.38 16.53
CA GLY A 281 -6.31 -17.73 17.33
C GLY A 281 -5.84 -16.42 17.95
N GLU A 282 -4.64 -16.41 18.53
CA GLU A 282 -4.06 -15.20 19.13
C GLU A 282 -3.72 -14.14 18.07
N SER A 283 -3.20 -14.55 16.91
CA SER A 283 -2.94 -13.66 15.77
C SER A 283 -4.23 -13.01 15.25
N LYS A 284 -5.35 -13.75 15.21
CA LYS A 284 -6.66 -13.21 14.84
C LYS A 284 -7.15 -12.16 15.84
N ARG A 285 -7.11 -12.49 17.14
CA ARG A 285 -7.52 -11.58 18.24
C ARG A 285 -6.72 -10.27 18.21
N LEU A 286 -5.40 -10.36 18.13
CA LEU A 286 -4.54 -9.19 18.03
C LEU A 286 -4.75 -8.44 16.71
N GLY A 287 -4.97 -9.15 15.61
CA GLY A 287 -5.24 -8.54 14.31
C GLY A 287 -6.46 -7.61 14.30
N GLU A 288 -7.57 -8.02 14.91
CA GLU A 288 -8.78 -7.19 15.02
C GLU A 288 -8.52 -5.93 15.85
N HIS A 289 -7.80 -6.07 16.97
CA HIS A 289 -7.45 -4.95 17.84
C HIS A 289 -6.48 -3.97 17.15
N LEU A 290 -5.41 -4.46 16.53
CA LEU A 290 -4.45 -3.64 15.80
C LEU A 290 -5.11 -2.88 14.65
N THR A 291 -6.10 -3.49 13.98
CA THR A 291 -6.88 -2.83 12.93
C THR A 291 -7.62 -1.59 13.47
N PHE A 292 -8.21 -1.70 14.66
CA PHE A 292 -8.85 -0.56 15.32
C PHE A 292 -7.84 0.56 15.66
N LEU A 293 -6.68 0.22 16.23
CA LEU A 293 -5.64 1.21 16.56
C LEU A 293 -5.06 1.92 15.32
N VAL A 294 -4.86 1.18 14.22
CA VAL A 294 -4.49 1.76 12.92
C VAL A 294 -5.53 2.76 12.45
N ALA A 295 -6.82 2.40 12.52
CA ALA A 295 -7.90 3.27 12.10
C ALA A 295 -7.99 4.54 12.96
N LEU A 296 -7.80 4.41 14.27
CA LEU A 296 -7.75 5.53 15.20
C LEU A 296 -6.60 6.49 14.85
N ALA A 297 -5.39 5.97 14.62
CA ALA A 297 -4.25 6.76 14.18
C ALA A 297 -4.50 7.46 12.83
N GLN A 298 -5.11 6.76 11.86
CA GLN A 298 -5.48 7.33 10.57
C GLN A 298 -6.51 8.47 10.70
N MET A 299 -7.50 8.32 11.58
CA MET A 299 -8.47 9.36 11.87
C MET A 299 -7.80 10.59 12.50
N TRP A 300 -6.91 10.43 13.48
CA TRP A 300 -6.13 11.56 14.03
C TRP A 300 -5.28 12.27 12.99
N LYS A 301 -4.65 11.52 12.07
CA LYS A 301 -3.95 12.12 10.94
C LYS A 301 -4.88 12.94 10.08
N LEU A 302 -6.05 12.41 9.74
CA LEU A 302 -7.04 13.14 8.96
C LEU A 302 -7.43 14.47 9.61
N VAL A 303 -7.60 14.50 10.94
CA VAL A 303 -7.86 15.75 11.69
C VAL A 303 -6.69 16.73 11.57
N SER A 304 -5.45 16.26 11.82
CA SER A 304 -4.26 17.12 11.73
C SER A 304 -4.07 17.73 10.33
N GLN A 305 -4.38 16.95 9.28
CA GLN A 305 -4.23 17.34 7.88
C GLN A 305 -5.34 18.28 7.38
N SER A 306 -6.48 18.32 8.05
CA SER A 306 -7.66 19.10 7.65
C SER A 306 -7.82 20.41 8.42
N LEU A 307 -6.84 20.76 9.25
CA LEU A 307 -6.91 21.91 10.15
C LEU A 307 -7.25 23.24 9.43
N HIS A 308 -6.72 23.48 8.23
CA HIS A 308 -7.07 24.68 7.45
C HIS A 308 -8.55 24.75 7.08
N THR A 309 -9.13 23.61 6.66
CA THR A 309 -10.57 23.49 6.33
C THR A 309 -11.44 23.66 7.57
N LEU A 310 -11.01 23.08 8.69
CA LEU A 310 -11.72 23.21 9.97
C LEU A 310 -11.68 24.66 10.49
N ARG A 311 -10.67 25.45 10.11
CA ARG A 311 -10.50 26.87 10.48
C ARG A 311 -11.26 27.86 9.59
N SER A 312 -11.40 27.59 8.29
CA SER A 312 -11.98 28.57 7.34
C SER A 312 -13.49 28.79 7.50
N SER A 313 -14.16 28.02 8.36
CA SER A 313 -15.61 28.08 8.63
C SER A 313 -16.02 29.20 9.58
N THR A 314 -15.09 29.84 10.30
CA THR A 314 -15.39 30.89 11.29
C THR A 314 -14.68 32.18 10.94
N SER A 315 -15.40 33.12 10.31
CA SER A 315 -14.89 34.47 10.01
C SER A 315 -14.59 35.31 11.25
N ASP A 316 -14.98 34.85 12.44
CA ASP A 316 -14.66 35.41 13.76
C ASP A 316 -14.32 34.27 14.74
N THR A 317 -13.18 33.59 14.56
CA THR A 317 -12.75 32.56 15.51
C THR A 317 -12.32 33.21 16.83
N SER A 318 -13.06 32.96 17.91
CA SER A 318 -12.65 33.38 19.26
C SER A 318 -11.36 32.65 19.68
N SER A 319 -10.49 33.31 20.44
CA SER A 319 -9.27 32.69 21.02
C SER A 319 -9.54 31.42 21.83
N SER A 320 -10.78 31.25 22.31
CA SER A 320 -11.23 30.10 23.10
C SER A 320 -11.35 28.81 22.28
N GLU A 321 -11.85 28.85 21.04
CA GLU A 321 -11.99 27.65 20.20
C GLU A 321 -10.60 27.12 19.76
N PHE A 322 -9.65 28.02 19.49
CA PHE A 322 -8.27 27.63 19.20
C PHE A 322 -7.61 26.90 20.37
N HIS A 323 -7.90 27.35 21.60
CA HIS A 323 -7.39 26.69 22.79
C HIS A 323 -7.98 25.29 22.95
N GLN A 324 -9.30 25.12 22.74
CA GLN A 324 -9.97 23.81 22.81
C GLN A 324 -9.41 22.83 21.78
N ILE A 325 -9.25 23.26 20.52
CA ILE A 325 -8.64 22.45 19.47
C ILE A 325 -7.22 22.03 19.85
N ALA A 326 -6.39 22.99 20.28
CA ALA A 326 -5.01 22.70 20.66
C ALA A 326 -4.93 21.73 21.86
N GLU A 327 -5.84 21.83 22.83
CA GLU A 327 -5.90 20.97 24.01
C GLU A 327 -6.31 19.53 23.64
N ALA A 328 -7.32 19.36 22.80
CA ALA A 328 -7.72 18.04 22.29
C ALA A 328 -6.58 17.37 21.49
N LEU A 329 -5.93 18.11 20.58
CA LEU A 329 -4.80 17.60 19.81
C LEU A 329 -3.61 17.22 20.71
N ARG A 330 -3.34 18.00 21.78
CA ARG A 330 -2.35 17.67 22.81
C ARG A 330 -2.69 16.34 23.46
N ARG A 331 -3.92 16.18 23.96
CA ARG A 331 -4.40 14.94 24.60
C ARG A 331 -4.23 13.71 23.70
N TRP A 332 -4.62 13.81 22.44
CA TRP A 332 -4.47 12.70 21.47
C TRP A 332 -3.01 12.41 21.13
N SER A 333 -2.16 13.44 21.05
CA SER A 333 -0.72 13.25 20.79
C SER A 333 -0.02 12.51 21.93
N GLU A 334 -0.42 12.75 23.17
CA GLU A 334 0.08 12.04 24.35
C GLU A 334 -0.31 10.56 24.32
N HIS A 335 -1.55 10.28 23.92
CA HIS A 335 -2.00 8.90 23.74
C HIS A 335 -1.24 8.18 22.61
N CYS A 336 -0.95 8.87 21.50
CA CYS A 336 -0.10 8.32 20.44
C CYS A 336 1.29 7.93 20.95
N LEU A 337 1.91 8.76 21.79
CA LEU A 337 3.22 8.47 22.38
C LEU A 337 3.16 7.26 23.31
N ALA A 338 2.13 7.15 24.14
CA ALA A 338 1.92 5.98 25.01
C ALA A 338 1.71 4.69 24.20
N ASN A 339 0.86 4.73 23.18
CA ASN A 339 0.58 3.60 22.30
C ASN A 339 1.83 3.17 21.50
N ARG A 340 2.64 4.12 21.02
CA ARG A 340 3.92 3.82 20.37
C ARG A 340 4.81 2.96 21.27
N ASN A 341 4.97 3.35 22.54
CA ASN A 341 5.80 2.61 23.50
C ASN A 341 5.23 1.22 23.79
N GLY A 342 3.91 1.11 23.99
CA GLY A 342 3.25 -0.18 24.18
C GLY A 342 3.39 -1.12 22.98
N LEU A 343 3.27 -0.60 21.75
CA LEU A 343 3.41 -1.41 20.53
C LEU A 343 4.84 -1.91 20.31
N ILE A 344 5.84 -1.13 20.70
CA ILE A 344 7.24 -1.58 20.71
C ILE A 344 7.42 -2.76 21.67
N GLN A 345 6.82 -2.68 22.86
CA GLN A 345 6.87 -3.79 23.81
C GLN A 345 6.17 -5.05 23.27
N LEU A 346 4.98 -4.89 22.68
CA LEU A 346 4.23 -5.99 22.06
C LEU A 346 5.04 -6.65 20.94
N LEU A 347 5.75 -5.85 20.14
CA LEU A 347 6.61 -6.35 19.06
C LEU A 347 7.73 -7.25 19.59
N ASP A 348 8.40 -6.85 20.69
CA ASP A 348 9.44 -7.67 21.31
C ASP A 348 8.88 -8.98 21.88
N GLU A 349 7.67 -8.95 22.44
CA GLU A 349 7.00 -10.14 22.99
C GLU A 349 6.72 -11.16 21.87
N VAL A 350 6.14 -10.72 20.75
CA VAL A 350 5.88 -11.59 19.60
C VAL A 350 7.18 -12.09 18.97
N GLN A 351 8.21 -11.24 18.83
CA GLN A 351 9.51 -11.65 18.28
C GLN A 351 10.14 -12.79 19.10
N SER A 352 10.04 -12.73 20.43
CA SER A 352 10.63 -13.72 21.34
C SER A 352 9.96 -15.11 21.30
N TYR A 353 8.76 -15.22 20.74
CA TYR A 353 8.03 -16.49 20.63
C TYR A 353 8.74 -17.48 19.68
N LYS A 354 9.14 -18.67 20.17
CA LYS A 354 9.85 -19.67 19.36
C LYS A 354 8.87 -20.59 18.61
N ILE A 355 9.17 -20.89 17.35
CA ILE A 355 8.44 -21.87 16.53
C ILE A 355 9.31 -23.12 16.41
N SER A 356 8.75 -24.30 16.72
CA SER A 356 9.43 -25.60 16.58
C SER A 356 9.78 -25.89 15.12
N ARG A 357 11.00 -26.38 14.84
CA ARG A 357 11.45 -26.75 13.48
C ARG A 357 10.82 -28.09 13.06
N GLY A 358 10.32 -28.18 11.82
CA GLY A 358 9.75 -29.42 11.26
C GLY A 358 10.79 -30.32 10.56
N GLY A 359 10.41 -31.56 10.22
CA GLY A 359 11.22 -32.49 9.42
C GLY A 359 11.32 -32.11 7.93
N THR A 360 12.17 -32.80 7.16
CA THR A 360 12.53 -32.50 5.75
C THR A 360 11.46 -32.84 4.70
N ASP A 361 10.38 -33.51 5.08
CA ASP A 361 9.29 -33.90 4.18
C ASP A 361 8.40 -32.71 3.77
N THR A 362 7.70 -32.86 2.65
CA THR A 362 6.85 -31.81 2.05
C THR A 362 5.75 -31.30 3.01
N ASP A 363 5.17 -32.16 3.85
CA ASP A 363 4.07 -31.78 4.75
C ASP A 363 4.59 -31.04 5.99
N SER A 364 5.69 -31.51 6.57
CA SER A 364 6.39 -30.82 7.66
C SER A 364 6.91 -29.45 7.25
N MET A 365 7.49 -29.34 6.04
CA MET A 365 7.95 -28.06 5.49
C MET A 365 6.79 -27.09 5.27
N ALA A 366 5.65 -27.57 4.77
CA ALA A 366 4.45 -26.74 4.60
C ALA A 366 3.86 -26.24 5.94
N LYS A 367 3.85 -27.08 6.98
CA LYS A 367 3.37 -26.70 8.32
C LYS A 367 4.26 -25.67 9.00
N TYR A 368 5.58 -25.86 8.93
CA TYR A 368 6.55 -24.90 9.45
C TYR A 368 6.40 -23.53 8.75
N ASP A 369 6.31 -23.52 7.41
CA ASP A 369 6.09 -22.29 6.63
C ASP A 369 4.80 -21.59 7.06
N ARG A 370 3.70 -22.33 7.26
CA ARG A 370 2.44 -21.77 7.75
C ARG A 370 2.56 -21.10 9.12
N LYS A 371 3.16 -21.76 10.13
CA LYS A 371 3.34 -21.18 11.48
C LYS A 371 4.21 -19.92 11.41
N ARG A 372 5.28 -19.96 10.62
CA ARG A 372 6.19 -18.84 10.39
C ARG A 372 5.48 -17.64 9.77
N VAL A 373 4.75 -17.86 8.68
CA VAL A 373 4.01 -16.80 7.97
C VAL A 373 3.01 -16.12 8.89
N VAL A 374 2.35 -16.86 9.80
CA VAL A 374 1.42 -16.29 10.78
C VAL A 374 2.13 -15.37 11.78
N LYS A 375 3.27 -15.80 12.33
CA LYS A 375 4.09 -14.99 13.25
C LYS A 375 4.62 -13.73 12.56
N GLU A 376 5.20 -13.88 11.37
CA GLU A 376 5.71 -12.75 10.58
C GLU A 376 4.61 -11.76 10.22
N SER A 377 3.44 -12.25 9.80
CA SER A 377 2.26 -11.42 9.51
C SER A 377 1.78 -10.65 10.74
N LEU A 378 1.78 -11.27 11.93
CA LEU A 378 1.45 -10.60 13.17
C LEU A 378 2.47 -9.50 13.52
N MET A 379 3.77 -9.79 13.43
CA MET A 379 4.83 -8.80 13.65
C MET A 379 4.73 -7.63 12.67
N GLU A 380 4.46 -7.90 11.39
CA GLU A 380 4.27 -6.88 10.37
C GLU A 380 3.06 -5.99 10.66
N ARG A 381 1.95 -6.55 11.18
CA ARG A 381 0.77 -5.78 11.63
C ARG A 381 1.10 -4.89 12.84
N VAL A 382 1.84 -5.39 13.82
CA VAL A 382 2.29 -4.60 14.98
C VAL A 382 3.20 -3.45 14.53
N LEU A 383 4.17 -3.73 13.65
CA LEU A 383 5.05 -2.73 13.04
C LEU A 383 4.26 -1.65 12.30
N ALA A 384 3.34 -2.04 11.41
CA ALA A 384 2.51 -1.10 10.67
C ALA A 384 1.70 -0.19 11.61
N THR A 385 1.12 -0.76 12.67
CA THR A 385 0.38 -0.02 13.70
C THR A 385 1.27 0.97 14.45
N ALA A 386 2.48 0.55 14.82
CA ALA A 386 3.44 1.40 15.52
C ALA A 386 3.92 2.57 14.63
N VAL A 387 4.24 2.31 13.36
CA VAL A 387 4.60 3.34 12.38
C VAL A 387 3.46 4.35 12.21
N GLU A 388 2.22 3.86 12.06
CA GLU A 388 1.05 4.71 11.85
C GLU A 388 0.73 5.58 13.07
N THR A 389 0.84 5.01 14.26
CA THR A 389 0.64 5.72 15.54
C THR A 389 1.71 6.79 15.76
N ALA A 390 2.98 6.47 15.47
CA ALA A 390 4.08 7.42 15.61
C ALA A 390 3.97 8.57 14.60
N ASP A 391 3.50 8.29 13.38
CA ASP A 391 3.20 9.29 12.36
C ASP A 391 2.06 10.22 12.77
N ALA A 392 0.95 9.66 13.28
CA ALA A 392 -0.16 10.42 13.87
C ALA A 392 0.32 11.37 14.97
N GLY A 393 1.13 10.87 15.92
CA GLY A 393 1.68 11.69 17.00
C GLY A 393 2.45 12.91 16.48
N ARG A 394 3.37 12.74 15.52
CA ARG A 394 4.14 13.87 14.95
C ARG A 394 3.26 14.88 14.24
N LEU A 395 2.27 14.42 13.47
CA LEU A 395 1.37 15.30 12.74
C LEU A 395 0.47 16.10 13.69
N LEU A 396 -0.03 15.48 14.77
CA LEU A 396 -0.78 16.17 15.81
C LEU A 396 0.07 17.24 16.51
N ILE A 397 1.30 16.91 16.91
CA ILE A 397 2.22 17.88 17.56
C ILE A 397 2.56 19.02 16.59
N GLY A 398 2.86 18.69 15.32
CA GLY A 398 3.09 19.69 14.27
C GLY A 398 1.89 20.61 14.07
N ALA A 399 0.67 20.08 14.08
CA ALA A 399 -0.57 20.86 14.00
C ALA A 399 -0.72 21.79 15.22
N VAL A 400 -0.41 21.35 16.43
CA VAL A 400 -0.42 22.20 17.63
C VAL A 400 0.60 23.34 17.51
N LEU A 401 1.82 23.07 17.02
CA LEU A 401 2.84 24.10 16.78
C LEU A 401 2.42 25.11 15.70
N ALA A 402 1.72 24.65 14.67
CA ALA A 402 1.16 25.52 13.64
C ALA A 402 0.11 26.50 14.20
N ILE A 403 -0.68 26.09 15.20
CA ILE A 403 -1.70 26.91 15.86
C ILE A 403 -1.10 27.85 16.90
N THR A 404 -0.31 27.31 17.82
CA THR A 404 0.09 27.99 19.07
C THR A 404 1.43 28.71 18.98
N ASP A 405 2.30 28.29 18.06
CA ASP A 405 3.73 28.67 18.02
C ASP A 405 4.50 28.38 19.33
N ASP A 406 3.93 27.58 20.23
CA ASP A 406 4.45 27.30 21.56
C ASP A 406 5.24 25.98 21.58
N ARG A 407 6.56 26.11 21.44
CA ARG A 407 7.51 24.98 21.44
C ARG A 407 7.73 24.39 22.83
N GLU A 408 7.57 25.18 23.89
CA GLU A 408 7.92 24.77 25.25
C GLU A 408 6.86 23.83 25.86
N SER A 409 5.60 23.95 25.41
CA SER A 409 4.48 23.13 25.92
C SER A 409 4.70 21.61 25.85
N PHE A 410 5.53 21.13 24.92
CA PHE A 410 5.83 19.71 24.77
C PHE A 410 7.23 19.32 25.27
N GLY A 411 8.04 20.26 25.75
CA GLY A 411 9.47 20.07 26.00
C GLY A 411 9.80 18.86 26.88
N ASN A 412 9.05 18.66 27.97
CA ASN A 412 9.30 17.54 28.90
C ASN A 412 8.99 16.16 28.30
N LYS A 413 7.99 16.05 27.42
CA LYS A 413 7.57 14.78 26.79
C LYS A 413 8.37 14.47 25.52
N LEU A 414 8.85 15.50 24.86
CA LEU A 414 9.71 15.39 23.67
C LEU A 414 11.19 15.19 24.01
N ALA A 415 11.60 15.43 25.27
CA ALA A 415 13.01 15.27 25.70
C ALA A 415 13.58 13.87 25.42
N ALA A 416 12.74 12.84 25.40
CA ALA A 416 13.13 11.46 25.10
C ALA A 416 13.23 11.14 23.60
N LEU A 417 12.81 12.06 22.71
CA LEU A 417 12.85 11.82 21.26
C LEU A 417 14.23 12.20 20.68
N PRO A 418 14.70 11.48 19.65
CA PRO A 418 15.96 11.81 19.01
C PRO A 418 15.89 13.15 18.26
N ARG A 419 17.06 13.77 18.05
CA ARG A 419 17.18 15.12 17.47
C ARG A 419 16.57 15.24 16.06
N ASP A 420 16.68 14.22 15.23
CA ASP A 420 16.08 14.20 13.88
C ASP A 420 14.54 14.23 13.95
N GLU A 421 13.94 13.52 14.91
CA GLU A 421 12.50 13.52 15.14
C GLU A 421 12.00 14.89 15.64
N LEU A 422 12.75 15.56 16.53
CA LEU A 422 12.43 16.91 17.01
C LEU A 422 12.44 17.94 15.87
N LEU A 423 13.48 17.94 15.03
CA LEU A 423 13.59 18.84 13.88
C LEU A 423 12.52 18.54 12.82
N THR A 424 12.12 17.27 12.67
CA THR A 424 10.98 16.89 11.80
C THR A 424 9.68 17.55 12.28
N ILE A 425 9.38 17.46 13.59
CA ILE A 425 8.17 18.06 14.18
C ILE A 425 8.18 19.58 13.99
N GLU A 426 9.33 20.23 14.18
CA GLU A 426 9.49 21.66 13.93
C GLU A 426 9.19 22.03 12.46
N LEU A 427 9.76 21.27 11.51
CA LEU A 427 9.49 21.48 10.09
C LEU A 427 8.01 21.28 9.75
N PHE A 428 7.36 20.27 10.33
CA PHE A 428 5.92 20.03 10.14
C PHE A 428 5.10 21.23 10.61
N GLY A 429 5.36 21.73 11.82
CA GLY A 429 4.67 22.91 12.35
C GLY A 429 4.91 24.17 11.51
N ASN A 430 6.13 24.40 11.04
CA ASN A 430 6.44 25.54 10.17
C ASN A 430 5.77 25.41 8.79
N LEU A 431 5.73 24.21 8.19
CA LEU A 431 5.08 23.96 6.90
C LEU A 431 3.56 24.09 7.00
N MET A 432 2.91 23.43 7.96
CA MET A 432 1.47 23.55 8.22
C MET A 432 1.09 24.99 8.58
N GLY A 433 1.96 25.70 9.32
CA GLY A 433 1.77 27.12 9.63
C GLY A 433 2.02 28.09 8.47
N GLY A 434 2.51 27.62 7.31
CA GLY A 434 2.86 28.47 6.16
C GLY A 434 4.08 29.37 6.37
N ARG A 435 4.96 29.05 7.32
CA ARG A 435 6.09 29.89 7.75
C ARG A 435 7.36 29.59 6.96
N ARG A 436 7.34 29.89 5.66
CA ARG A 436 8.41 29.53 4.71
C ARG A 436 9.82 29.92 5.15
N SER A 437 10.04 31.14 5.64
CA SER A 437 11.38 31.60 6.07
C SER A 437 11.97 30.70 7.16
N ARG A 438 11.15 30.32 8.16
CA ARG A 438 11.59 29.45 9.26
C ARG A 438 11.91 28.03 8.79
N VAL A 439 11.27 27.56 7.72
CA VAL A 439 11.62 26.28 7.07
C VAL A 439 13.00 26.40 6.45
N GLU A 440 13.30 27.49 5.73
CA GLU A 440 14.61 27.71 5.11
C GLU A 440 15.73 27.81 6.17
N ASP A 441 15.45 28.40 7.34
CA ASP A 441 16.39 28.52 8.45
C ASP A 441 16.64 27.19 9.18
N ALA A 442 15.60 26.39 9.45
CA ALA A 442 15.72 25.12 10.19
C ALA A 442 16.18 23.93 9.34
N PHE A 443 16.03 24.02 8.01
CA PHE A 443 16.32 22.90 7.10
C PHE A 443 17.79 22.43 7.10
N PRO A 444 18.82 23.29 7.16
CA PRO A 444 20.22 22.85 7.22
C PRO A 444 20.51 21.98 8.45
N ASP A 445 19.99 22.35 9.62
CA ASP A 445 20.16 21.59 10.86
C ASP A 445 19.46 20.23 10.77
N PHE A 446 18.27 20.19 10.16
CA PHE A 446 17.57 18.93 9.89
C PHE A 446 18.37 18.00 8.98
N ILE A 447 18.91 18.53 7.86
CA ILE A 447 19.75 17.74 6.95
C ILE A 447 20.98 17.21 7.67
N ALA A 448 21.65 18.02 8.50
CA ALA A 448 22.81 17.57 9.26
C ALA A 448 22.46 16.44 10.26
N ALA A 449 21.29 16.52 10.90
CA ALA A 449 20.85 15.50 11.86
C ALA A 449 20.46 14.16 11.21
N ILE A 450 19.84 14.19 10.03
CA ILE A 450 19.29 12.99 9.38
C ILE A 450 20.28 12.29 8.45
N ARG A 451 21.30 13.00 7.95
CA ARG A 451 22.23 12.53 6.91
C ARG A 451 22.88 11.18 7.22
N ASP A 452 23.28 10.97 8.46
CA ASP A 452 24.02 9.78 8.89
C ASP A 452 23.10 8.69 9.48
N GLN A 453 21.78 8.89 9.44
CA GLN A 453 20.81 7.93 9.98
C GLN A 453 20.51 6.80 8.99
N LYS A 454 20.22 5.60 9.52
CA LYS A 454 19.85 4.43 8.72
C LYS A 454 18.50 4.62 8.04
N LEU A 455 18.43 4.38 6.72
CA LEU A 455 17.16 4.31 5.98
C LEU A 455 16.87 2.89 5.46
N LEU A 456 17.92 2.10 5.24
CA LEU A 456 17.83 0.70 4.86
C LEU A 456 17.55 -0.19 6.08
N TYR A 457 16.84 -1.29 5.84
CA TYR A 457 16.62 -2.36 6.81
C TYR A 457 16.49 -3.71 6.10
N VAL A 458 16.67 -4.81 6.83
CA VAL A 458 16.36 -6.16 6.32
C VAL A 458 14.90 -6.49 6.63
N SER A 459 14.16 -7.06 5.69
CA SER A 459 12.75 -7.42 5.93
C SER A 459 12.63 -8.54 6.97
N LEU A 460 11.46 -8.64 7.63
CA LEU A 460 11.18 -9.73 8.57
C LEU A 460 11.35 -11.12 7.94
N ALA A 461 10.90 -11.29 6.69
CA ALA A 461 11.03 -12.53 5.94
C ALA A 461 12.50 -12.95 5.69
N ARG A 462 13.45 -12.01 5.81
CA ARG A 462 14.89 -12.24 5.70
C ARG A 462 15.61 -12.18 7.06
N GLY A 463 14.87 -12.17 8.16
CA GLY A 463 15.42 -12.19 9.52
C GLY A 463 15.89 -10.82 10.04
N GLY A 464 15.39 -9.72 9.49
CA GLY A 464 15.73 -8.38 9.96
C GLY A 464 15.19 -8.06 11.37
N ASP A 465 15.89 -7.17 12.07
CA ASP A 465 15.50 -6.74 13.41
C ASP A 465 14.28 -5.81 13.37
N PRO A 466 13.14 -6.15 14.02
CA PRO A 466 11.92 -5.35 13.96
C PRO A 466 12.10 -3.90 14.43
N ARG A 467 13.00 -3.64 15.39
CA ARG A 467 13.24 -2.29 15.90
C ARG A 467 13.93 -1.42 14.86
N GLU A 468 14.93 -1.94 14.16
CA GLU A 468 15.54 -1.24 13.03
C GLU A 468 14.53 -0.94 11.92
N ILE A 469 13.65 -1.92 11.61
CA ILE A 469 12.58 -1.74 10.62
C ILE A 469 11.64 -0.61 11.04
N LEU A 470 11.20 -0.58 12.30
CA LEU A 470 10.31 0.45 12.82
C LEU A 470 10.91 1.85 12.67
N VAL A 471 12.17 2.04 13.09
CA VAL A 471 12.87 3.33 13.02
C VAL A 471 13.02 3.79 11.58
N ALA A 472 13.44 2.90 10.68
CA ALA A 472 13.59 3.21 9.26
C ALA A 472 12.26 3.61 8.60
N ARG A 473 11.18 2.87 8.86
CA ARG A 473 9.83 3.16 8.31
C ARG A 473 9.22 4.44 8.87
N VAL A 474 9.43 4.71 10.15
CA VAL A 474 9.06 5.99 10.78
C VAL A 474 9.76 7.16 10.07
N ARG A 475 11.07 7.04 9.83
CA ARG A 475 11.85 8.06 9.13
C ARG A 475 11.43 8.22 7.68
N ARG A 476 11.20 7.12 6.97
CA ARG A 476 10.63 7.11 5.62
C ARG A 476 9.33 7.89 5.57
N ARG A 477 8.39 7.64 6.49
CA ARG A 477 7.09 8.34 6.53
C ARG A 477 7.27 9.85 6.73
N ALA A 478 8.18 10.27 7.61
CA ALA A 478 8.52 11.69 7.77
C ALA A 478 9.08 12.32 6.49
N LEU A 479 10.01 11.63 5.82
CA LEU A 479 10.58 12.08 4.54
C LEU A 479 9.52 12.18 3.44
N THR A 480 8.59 11.23 3.37
CA THR A 480 7.45 11.27 2.43
C THR A 480 6.62 12.55 2.59
N HIS A 481 6.28 12.93 3.82
CA HIS A 481 5.53 14.17 4.10
C HIS A 481 6.32 15.40 3.65
N LEU A 482 7.60 15.50 4.01
CA LEU A 482 8.46 16.64 3.61
C LEU A 482 8.63 16.73 2.09
N LEU A 483 8.87 15.62 1.40
CA LEU A 483 9.03 15.57 -0.05
C LEU A 483 7.74 15.90 -0.81
N THR A 484 6.58 15.71 -0.16
CA THR A 484 5.27 16.12 -0.69
C THR A 484 5.02 17.62 -0.44
N TRP A 485 5.40 18.15 0.72
CA TRP A 485 5.07 19.51 1.16
C TRP A 485 6.06 20.59 0.71
N LEU A 486 7.36 20.29 0.64
CA LEU A 486 8.39 21.26 0.24
C LEU A 486 8.12 21.83 -1.16
N PRO A 487 7.87 21.01 -2.21
CA PRO A 487 7.55 21.54 -3.54
C PRO A 487 6.28 22.37 -3.57
N ARG A 488 5.30 22.03 -2.73
CA ARG A 488 4.01 22.72 -2.62
C ARG A 488 4.11 24.13 -2.03
N GLN A 489 5.06 24.34 -1.12
CA GLN A 489 5.49 25.67 -0.64
C GLN A 489 6.49 26.36 -1.59
N GLY A 490 6.82 25.70 -2.70
CA GLY A 490 7.73 26.17 -3.74
C GLY A 490 9.20 26.20 -3.34
N LEU A 491 9.58 25.32 -2.41
CA LEU A 491 10.93 25.05 -1.92
C LEU A 491 11.58 23.91 -2.74
N PHE A 492 11.74 24.12 -4.05
CA PHE A 492 12.31 23.13 -4.98
C PHE A 492 13.78 22.81 -4.65
N TYR A 493 14.57 23.82 -4.25
CA TYR A 493 15.97 23.60 -3.86
C TYR A 493 16.08 22.61 -2.69
N GLN A 494 15.29 22.84 -1.63
CA GLN A 494 15.25 22.00 -0.43
C GLN A 494 14.73 20.60 -0.77
N ALA A 495 13.71 20.49 -1.63
CA ALA A 495 13.17 19.19 -2.03
C ALA A 495 14.22 18.35 -2.80
N CYS A 496 14.94 18.94 -3.77
CA CYS A 496 16.06 18.26 -4.45
C CYS A 496 17.18 17.87 -3.47
N ARG A 497 17.55 18.77 -2.56
CA ARG A 497 18.53 18.51 -1.50
C ARG A 497 18.12 17.35 -0.59
N LEU A 498 16.84 17.21 -0.28
CA LEU A 498 16.32 16.13 0.55
C LEU A 498 16.36 14.79 -0.18
N VAL A 499 16.03 14.75 -1.47
CA VAL A 499 16.19 13.55 -2.32
C VAL A 499 17.66 13.11 -2.33
N ASP A 500 18.59 14.04 -2.56
CA ASP A 500 20.02 13.71 -2.55
C ASP A 500 20.51 13.23 -1.19
N THR A 501 19.96 13.76 -0.11
CA THR A 501 20.27 13.32 1.27
C THR A 501 19.74 11.92 1.52
N ALA A 502 18.50 11.60 1.11
CA ALA A 502 17.95 10.25 1.22
C ALA A 502 18.79 9.22 0.45
N ARG A 503 19.26 9.56 -0.76
CA ARG A 503 20.20 8.71 -1.52
C ARG A 503 21.51 8.48 -0.76
N HIS A 504 22.04 9.54 -0.17
CA HIS A 504 23.28 9.46 0.60
C HIS A 504 23.13 8.60 1.86
N MET A 505 22.01 8.72 2.57
CA MET A 505 21.70 7.91 3.76
C MET A 505 21.77 6.41 3.46
N GLU A 506 21.22 5.96 2.33
CA GLU A 506 21.30 4.54 1.94
C GLU A 506 22.69 4.13 1.49
N HIS A 507 23.41 4.99 0.77
CA HIS A 507 24.74 4.67 0.27
C HIS A 507 25.79 4.61 1.38
N SER A 508 25.69 5.51 2.37
CA SER A 508 26.64 5.62 3.47
C SER A 508 26.35 4.65 4.62
N ASN A 509 25.14 4.09 4.69
CA ASN A 509 24.76 3.08 5.67
C ASN A 509 24.28 1.79 4.99
N PRO A 510 25.17 1.07 4.27
CA PRO A 510 24.78 -0.18 3.62
C PRO A 510 24.40 -1.22 4.67
N VAL A 511 23.22 -1.80 4.49
CA VAL A 511 22.76 -2.96 5.25
C VAL A 511 23.06 -4.21 4.41
N GLY A 512 23.34 -5.35 5.06
CA GLY A 512 23.78 -6.58 4.39
C GLY A 512 22.82 -7.11 3.31
N HIS A 513 23.13 -8.28 2.76
CA HIS A 513 22.34 -8.87 1.67
C HIS A 513 20.85 -8.91 2.00
N GLY A 514 20.04 -8.42 1.06
CA GLY A 514 18.59 -8.42 1.18
C GLY A 514 17.98 -7.20 1.88
N ALA A 515 18.73 -6.11 2.03
CA ALA A 515 18.20 -4.81 2.43
C ALA A 515 17.07 -4.32 1.51
N VAL A 516 16.08 -3.67 2.10
CA VAL A 516 14.98 -2.98 1.43
C VAL A 516 15.38 -1.52 1.24
N THR A 517 15.44 -1.07 -0.01
CA THR A 517 15.58 0.36 -0.35
C THR A 517 14.25 1.05 -0.15
N GLU A 518 14.29 2.23 0.45
CA GLU A 518 13.14 3.11 0.60
C GLU A 518 13.25 4.33 -0.32
N PHE A 519 14.43 4.56 -0.89
CA PHE A 519 14.70 5.66 -1.80
C PHE A 519 13.83 5.63 -3.06
N ASP A 520 13.51 4.45 -3.60
CA ASP A 520 12.72 4.34 -4.82
C ASP A 520 11.36 5.03 -4.71
N ASP A 521 10.64 4.73 -3.63
CA ASP A 521 9.33 5.31 -3.35
C ASP A 521 9.44 6.79 -2.95
N LEU A 522 10.46 7.15 -2.14
CA LEU A 522 10.71 8.55 -1.77
C LEU A 522 11.01 9.41 -2.99
N PHE A 523 11.83 8.91 -3.91
CA PHE A 523 12.15 9.58 -5.16
C PHE A 523 10.90 9.74 -6.02
N GLN A 524 10.11 8.67 -6.20
CA GLN A 524 8.88 8.73 -7.00
C GLN A 524 7.92 9.80 -6.46
N ILE A 525 7.70 9.82 -5.15
CA ILE A 525 6.82 10.79 -4.50
C ILE A 525 7.36 12.21 -4.71
N ALA A 526 8.63 12.44 -4.39
CA ALA A 526 9.27 13.75 -4.55
C ALA A 526 9.18 14.26 -5.99
N PHE A 527 9.51 13.40 -6.94
CA PHE A 527 9.51 13.71 -8.36
C PHE A 527 8.10 14.07 -8.84
N LYS A 528 7.10 13.22 -8.57
CA LYS A 528 5.70 13.48 -8.94
C LYS A 528 5.16 14.75 -8.28
N SER A 529 5.45 14.98 -6.99
CA SER A 529 5.04 16.19 -6.28
C SER A 529 5.67 17.45 -6.87
N MET A 530 6.97 17.42 -7.22
CA MET A 530 7.64 18.54 -7.90
C MET A 530 7.05 18.82 -9.29
N VAL A 531 6.81 17.78 -10.11
CA VAL A 531 6.19 17.94 -11.43
C VAL A 531 4.76 18.46 -11.32
N ARG A 532 3.94 17.94 -10.39
CA ARG A 532 2.58 18.46 -10.12
C ARG A 532 2.62 19.94 -9.73
N CYS A 533 3.54 20.34 -8.85
CA CYS A 533 3.69 21.74 -8.46
C CYS A 533 4.19 22.61 -9.62
N LEU A 534 5.08 22.11 -10.47
CA LEU A 534 5.55 22.80 -11.67
C LEU A 534 4.39 23.06 -12.65
N VAL A 535 3.60 22.03 -12.95
CA VAL A 535 2.43 22.14 -13.84
C VAL A 535 1.39 23.10 -13.27
N ARG A 536 1.11 23.02 -11.96
CA ARG A 536 0.23 23.99 -11.28
C ARG A 536 0.73 25.42 -11.49
N ASN A 537 1.99 25.70 -11.20
CA ASN A 537 2.59 27.03 -11.41
C ASN A 537 2.51 27.48 -12.88
N ALA A 538 2.69 26.57 -13.83
CA ALA A 538 2.60 26.89 -15.26
C ALA A 538 1.22 27.37 -15.69
N TYR A 539 0.14 26.83 -15.11
CA TYR A 539 -1.21 27.36 -15.32
C TYR A 539 -1.38 28.79 -14.79
N HIS A 540 -0.67 29.18 -13.72
CA HIS A 540 -0.72 30.55 -13.18
C HIS A 540 0.14 31.56 -13.94
N TRP A 541 1.17 31.12 -14.68
CA TRP A 541 2.01 32.03 -15.48
C TRP A 541 1.28 32.59 -16.69
N GLN A 542 0.18 31.96 -17.10
CA GLN A 542 -0.68 32.45 -18.16
C GLN A 542 -1.50 33.65 -17.65
N GLN A 543 -1.35 34.80 -18.29
CA GLN A 543 -2.17 35.99 -17.98
C GLN A 543 -3.66 35.63 -18.08
N THR A 544 -4.40 35.83 -16.98
CA THR A 544 -5.83 35.55 -16.77
C THR A 544 -6.57 35.06 -18.02
N PRO A 545 -6.74 33.73 -18.21
CA PRO A 545 -7.58 33.25 -19.27
C PRO A 545 -9.01 33.72 -19.00
N LYS A 546 -9.64 34.36 -20.01
CA LYS A 546 -11.09 34.44 -20.06
C LYS A 546 -11.58 33.00 -20.15
N LEU A 547 -11.98 32.41 -19.03
CA LEU A 547 -12.61 31.09 -18.98
C LEU A 547 -13.87 31.12 -19.86
N THR A 548 -13.75 30.67 -21.11
CA THR A 548 -14.90 30.52 -22.00
C THR A 548 -15.52 29.16 -21.77
N VAL A 549 -16.55 29.11 -20.93
CA VAL A 549 -17.46 27.96 -20.89
C VAL A 549 -18.21 27.92 -22.22
N LYS A 550 -18.09 26.83 -22.98
CA LYS A 550 -19.00 26.56 -24.11
C LYS A 550 -20.35 26.14 -23.54
N GLU A 551 -21.32 27.04 -23.56
CA GLU A 551 -22.71 26.76 -23.19
C GLU A 551 -23.36 25.85 -24.25
N GLY A 552 -23.92 24.72 -23.81
CA GLY A 552 -24.96 24.00 -24.56
C GLY A 552 -26.17 24.92 -24.75
N LYS A 553 -26.79 24.86 -25.94
CA LYS A 553 -27.90 25.76 -26.31
C LYS A 553 -29.12 25.56 -25.39
N GLY A 554 -29.24 26.37 -24.35
CA GLY A 554 -30.42 26.42 -23.49
C GLY A 554 -30.32 27.45 -22.36
N THR A 555 -30.80 28.67 -22.62
CA THR A 555 -31.30 29.65 -21.61
C THR A 555 -30.40 30.05 -20.42
N ARG A 556 -29.56 31.07 -20.68
CA ARG A 556 -29.11 32.21 -19.83
C ARG A 556 -29.11 32.05 -18.30
N SER A 557 -27.92 31.78 -17.76
CA SER A 557 -27.31 32.57 -16.66
C SER A 557 -25.79 32.42 -16.70
N LYS A 558 -25.04 33.51 -16.94
CA LYS A 558 -23.57 33.52 -16.90
C LYS A 558 -23.11 33.35 -15.44
N LYS A 559 -22.87 32.12 -14.97
CA LYS A 559 -22.11 31.90 -13.72
C LYS A 559 -20.63 32.23 -14.00
N THR A 560 -20.23 33.47 -13.73
CA THR A 560 -18.81 33.85 -13.65
C THR A 560 -18.24 33.19 -12.39
N ILE A 561 -17.27 32.29 -12.52
CA ILE A 561 -16.56 31.73 -11.36
C ILE A 561 -15.84 32.89 -10.67
N THR A 562 -16.29 33.23 -9.47
CA THR A 562 -15.75 34.32 -8.63
C THR A 562 -14.54 33.89 -7.81
N THR A 563 -14.18 32.60 -7.81
CA THR A 563 -12.99 32.10 -7.10
C THR A 563 -11.71 32.39 -7.88
N PRO A 564 -10.70 33.03 -7.25
CA PRO A 564 -9.41 33.26 -7.90
C PRO A 564 -8.73 31.92 -8.22
N ILE A 565 -8.10 31.82 -9.39
CA ILE A 565 -7.38 30.63 -9.86
C ILE A 565 -6.37 30.15 -8.80
N ASP A 566 -5.75 31.10 -8.08
CA ASP A 566 -4.77 30.88 -7.02
C ASP A 566 -5.28 30.00 -5.86
N ALA A 567 -6.59 29.98 -5.63
CA ALA A 567 -7.22 29.17 -4.59
C ALA A 567 -7.63 27.75 -5.05
N LEU A 568 -7.56 27.46 -6.37
CA LEU A 568 -7.95 26.16 -6.90
C LEU A 568 -6.80 25.15 -6.83
N GLU A 569 -7.11 23.93 -6.38
CA GLU A 569 -6.19 22.80 -6.50
C GLU A 569 -6.02 22.36 -7.95
N LEU A 570 -4.87 21.77 -8.28
CA LEU A 570 -4.57 21.35 -9.66
C LEU A 570 -5.65 20.42 -10.22
N ASP A 571 -6.09 19.43 -9.45
CA ASP A 571 -7.08 18.46 -9.94
C ASP A 571 -8.45 19.14 -10.19
N ALA A 572 -8.83 20.14 -9.37
CA ALA A 572 -10.03 20.93 -9.56
C ALA A 572 -9.89 21.93 -10.72
N LEU A 573 -8.69 22.48 -10.91
CA LEU A 573 -8.36 23.34 -12.04
C LEU A 573 -8.46 22.57 -13.35
N VAL A 574 -7.89 21.37 -13.42
CA VAL A 574 -7.99 20.45 -14.57
C VAL A 574 -9.45 20.09 -14.84
N ASP A 575 -10.27 19.96 -13.78
CA ASP A 575 -11.71 19.74 -13.95
C ASP A 575 -12.43 20.93 -14.63
N LEU A 576 -11.90 22.15 -14.57
CA LEU A 576 -12.44 23.28 -15.34
C LEU A 576 -12.04 23.24 -16.83
N ASN A 577 -11.19 22.30 -17.24
CA ASN A 577 -10.65 22.16 -18.59
C ASN A 577 -10.08 23.48 -19.16
N PRO A 578 -9.12 24.12 -18.47
CA PRO A 578 -8.47 25.34 -18.92
C PRO A 578 -7.63 25.10 -20.19
N PRO A 579 -7.27 26.18 -20.93
CA PRO A 579 -6.27 26.06 -21.98
C PRO A 579 -4.96 25.51 -21.40
N GLU A 580 -4.26 24.67 -22.17
CA GLU A 580 -2.99 24.09 -21.75
C GLU A 580 -1.94 25.17 -21.43
N PRO A 581 -1.04 24.92 -20.45
CA PRO A 581 0.05 25.82 -20.11
C PRO A 581 0.98 26.05 -21.30
N ASP A 582 1.72 27.16 -21.30
CA ASP A 582 2.68 27.46 -22.36
C ASP A 582 3.80 26.40 -22.36
N GLN A 583 3.84 25.59 -23.42
CA GLN A 583 4.81 24.50 -23.58
C GLN A 583 6.25 25.03 -23.64
N ASP A 584 6.46 26.24 -24.15
CA ASP A 584 7.80 26.84 -24.30
C ASP A 584 8.38 27.26 -22.95
N LEU A 585 7.54 27.40 -21.91
CA LEU A 585 7.95 27.64 -20.53
C LEU A 585 7.99 26.36 -19.70
N LEU A 586 7.00 25.47 -19.85
CA LEU A 586 6.85 24.28 -19.03
C LEU A 586 7.87 23.19 -19.39
N VAL A 587 8.03 22.86 -20.68
CA VAL A 587 8.86 21.73 -21.11
C VAL A 587 10.33 21.92 -20.75
N PRO A 588 10.97 23.09 -20.94
CA PRO A 588 12.37 23.28 -20.57
C PRO A 588 12.63 23.13 -19.06
N LEU A 589 11.74 23.64 -18.21
CA LEU A 589 11.85 23.47 -16.76
C LEU A 589 11.68 22.02 -16.34
N LEU A 590 10.76 21.30 -17.00
CA LEU A 590 10.55 19.88 -16.76
C LEU A 590 11.77 19.04 -17.18
N GLU A 591 12.37 19.34 -18.33
CA GLU A 591 13.62 18.72 -18.79
C GLU A 591 14.75 18.95 -17.78
N GLN A 592 14.94 20.20 -17.35
CA GLN A 592 15.97 20.55 -16.37
C GLN A 592 15.76 19.87 -15.02
N LEU A 593 14.53 19.87 -14.49
CA LEU A 593 14.19 19.15 -13.26
C LEU A 593 14.46 17.66 -13.39
N THR A 594 14.06 17.07 -14.52
CA THR A 594 14.28 15.65 -14.81
C THR A 594 15.76 15.33 -14.89
N GLU A 595 16.57 16.15 -15.57
CA GLU A 595 18.01 15.95 -15.67
C GLU A 595 18.70 15.97 -14.31
N ILE A 596 18.36 16.94 -13.46
CA ILE A 596 18.91 17.07 -12.09
C ILE A 596 18.65 15.79 -11.29
N LEU A 597 17.39 15.35 -11.24
CA LEU A 597 16.99 14.22 -10.41
C LEU A 597 17.36 12.88 -11.03
N LEU A 598 17.44 12.78 -12.36
CA LEU A 598 17.89 11.58 -13.06
C LEU A 598 19.36 11.24 -12.70
N GLY A 599 20.20 12.25 -12.45
CA GLY A 599 21.55 12.03 -11.93
C GLY A 599 21.56 11.21 -10.63
N SER A 600 20.66 11.54 -9.71
CA SER A 600 20.52 10.86 -8.41
C SER A 600 19.88 9.48 -8.57
N TRP A 601 18.84 9.38 -9.41
CA TRP A 601 18.19 8.11 -9.77
C TRP A 601 19.17 7.09 -10.38
N LEU A 602 19.94 7.50 -11.39
CA LEU A 602 20.90 6.63 -12.05
C LEU A 602 22.04 6.22 -11.11
N SER A 603 22.47 7.12 -10.22
CA SER A 603 23.46 6.76 -9.21
C SER A 603 22.95 5.70 -8.23
N HIS A 604 21.67 5.77 -7.83
CA HIS A 604 21.04 4.76 -6.98
C HIS A 604 20.79 3.44 -7.74
N SER A 605 20.27 3.52 -8.97
CA SER A 605 20.02 2.35 -9.83
C SER A 605 21.27 1.49 -10.00
N ARG A 606 22.46 2.09 -10.15
CA ARG A 606 23.73 1.35 -10.28
C ARG A 606 24.12 0.53 -9.05
N THR A 607 23.69 0.94 -7.86
CA THR A 607 23.99 0.22 -6.61
C THR A 607 22.96 -0.85 -6.29
N LEU A 608 21.80 -0.82 -6.97
CA LEU A 608 20.69 -1.74 -6.73
C LEU A 608 20.74 -2.92 -7.71
N ARG A 609 20.47 -4.13 -7.20
CA ARG A 609 20.28 -5.35 -8.00
C ARG A 609 18.79 -5.56 -8.24
N LEU A 610 18.35 -5.55 -9.50
CA LEU A 610 16.93 -5.73 -9.86
C LEU A 610 16.55 -7.21 -10.02
N SER A 611 17.51 -8.04 -10.42
CA SER A 611 17.32 -9.48 -10.59
C SER A 611 18.61 -10.21 -10.23
N VAL A 612 18.49 -11.41 -9.69
CA VAL A 612 19.66 -12.26 -9.41
C VAL A 612 20.48 -12.56 -10.67
N LEU A 613 19.85 -12.58 -11.85
CA LEU A 613 20.51 -12.89 -13.13
C LEU A 613 21.52 -11.82 -13.56
N GLU A 614 21.47 -10.61 -12.99
CA GLU A 614 22.49 -9.58 -13.22
C GLU A 614 23.86 -9.98 -12.65
N THR A 615 23.89 -10.90 -11.67
CA THR A 615 25.15 -11.44 -11.13
C THR A 615 25.86 -12.40 -12.08
N ILE A 616 25.14 -12.88 -13.11
CA ILE A 616 25.63 -13.85 -14.10
C ILE A 616 25.64 -13.22 -15.50
N ASP A 617 25.83 -11.91 -15.59
CA ASP A 617 25.89 -11.23 -16.88
C ASP A 617 27.18 -11.60 -17.66
N GLY A 618 28.26 -11.90 -16.93
CA GLY A 618 29.55 -12.29 -17.49
C GLY A 618 29.54 -13.65 -18.21
N SER A 619 30.25 -13.74 -19.34
CA SER A 619 30.30 -14.96 -20.16
C SER A 619 30.91 -16.18 -19.44
N GLY A 620 31.89 -15.96 -18.55
CA GLY A 620 32.52 -17.02 -17.77
C GLY A 620 31.59 -17.63 -16.71
N THR A 621 30.97 -16.78 -15.88
CA THR A 621 30.01 -17.21 -14.85
C THR A 621 28.77 -17.84 -15.46
N TRP A 622 28.31 -17.34 -16.61
CA TRP A 622 27.21 -17.93 -17.36
C TRP A 622 27.53 -19.37 -17.78
N LYS A 623 28.73 -19.59 -18.32
CA LYS A 623 29.16 -20.93 -18.72
C LYS A 623 29.21 -21.89 -17.53
N GLN A 624 29.70 -21.44 -16.37
CA GLN A 624 29.73 -22.26 -15.15
C GLN A 624 28.33 -22.65 -14.69
N LEU A 625 27.37 -21.72 -14.68
CA LEU A 625 25.98 -22.04 -14.35
C LEU A 625 25.38 -23.03 -15.36
N CYS A 626 25.61 -22.85 -16.66
CA CYS A 626 25.18 -23.80 -17.67
C CYS A 626 25.76 -25.20 -17.40
N ASP A 627 27.06 -25.30 -17.13
CA ASP A 627 27.73 -26.58 -16.85
C ASP A 627 27.12 -27.26 -15.60
N PHE A 628 26.80 -26.48 -14.56
CA PHE A 628 26.10 -26.98 -13.37
C PHE A 628 24.70 -27.53 -13.70
N ILE A 629 23.88 -26.78 -14.46
CA ILE A 629 22.53 -27.19 -14.88
C ILE A 629 22.58 -28.45 -15.74
N HIS A 630 23.52 -28.56 -16.67
CA HIS A 630 23.66 -29.75 -17.52
C HIS A 630 24.01 -31.01 -16.72
N ARG A 631 24.86 -30.89 -15.69
CA ARG A 631 25.30 -32.03 -14.89
C ARG A 631 24.26 -32.48 -13.87
N TYR A 632 23.61 -31.54 -13.19
CA TYR A 632 22.76 -31.85 -12.03
C TYR A 632 21.26 -31.56 -12.25
N GLY A 633 20.88 -30.90 -13.34
CA GLY A 633 19.53 -30.39 -13.54
C GLY A 633 18.44 -31.44 -13.81
N LYS A 634 18.80 -32.63 -14.31
CA LYS A 634 17.82 -33.63 -14.79
C LYS A 634 16.78 -34.06 -13.75
N GLY A 635 17.19 -34.29 -12.50
CA GLY A 635 16.28 -34.61 -11.39
C GLY A 635 15.82 -33.38 -10.61
N LEU A 636 16.66 -32.34 -10.58
CA LEU A 636 16.53 -31.21 -9.67
C LEU A 636 15.63 -30.09 -10.19
N PHE A 637 15.69 -29.79 -11.48
CA PHE A 637 14.98 -28.66 -12.08
C PHE A 637 13.73 -29.09 -12.85
N THR A 638 13.02 -30.07 -12.30
CA THR A 638 11.74 -30.55 -12.84
C THR A 638 10.60 -29.64 -12.39
N GLN A 639 9.47 -29.68 -13.12
CA GLN A 639 8.27 -28.93 -12.75
C GLN A 639 7.72 -29.31 -11.36
N GLY A 640 7.89 -30.58 -10.95
CA GLY A 640 7.47 -31.05 -9.63
C GLY A 640 8.29 -30.44 -8.49
N PHE A 641 9.61 -30.33 -8.68
CA PHE A 641 10.53 -29.78 -7.70
C PHE A 641 10.44 -28.25 -7.63
N LEU A 642 10.40 -27.56 -8.77
CA LEU A 642 10.35 -26.10 -8.89
C LEU A 642 8.96 -25.49 -8.60
N LYS A 643 8.10 -26.20 -7.88
CA LYS A 643 6.87 -25.62 -7.33
C LYS A 643 7.21 -24.45 -6.41
N LEU A 644 6.43 -23.37 -6.52
CA LEU A 644 6.69 -22.13 -5.78
C LEU A 644 6.81 -22.32 -4.26
N SER A 645 6.00 -23.19 -3.66
CA SER A 645 6.04 -23.51 -2.23
C SER A 645 7.37 -24.16 -1.81
N ASN A 646 7.86 -25.10 -2.61
CA ASN A 646 9.09 -25.85 -2.32
C ASN A 646 10.31 -24.92 -2.41
N VAL A 647 10.42 -24.18 -3.51
CA VAL A 647 11.53 -23.25 -3.74
C VAL A 647 11.57 -22.17 -2.64
N ARG A 648 10.41 -21.64 -2.25
CA ARG A 648 10.30 -20.65 -1.17
C ARG A 648 10.75 -21.22 0.18
N ALA A 649 10.31 -22.42 0.53
CA ALA A 649 10.70 -23.08 1.78
C ALA A 649 12.22 -23.30 1.86
N ILE A 650 12.84 -23.79 0.77
CA ILE A 650 14.30 -24.04 0.71
C ILE A 650 15.11 -22.75 0.86
N LEU A 651 14.76 -21.69 0.12
CA LEU A 651 15.44 -20.39 0.23
C LEU A 651 15.32 -19.81 1.65
N HIS A 652 14.19 -20.05 2.30
CA HIS A 652 13.93 -19.58 3.66
C HIS A 652 14.66 -20.37 4.76
N GLN A 653 14.81 -21.68 4.62
CA GLN A 653 15.66 -22.50 5.49
C GLN A 653 17.15 -22.19 5.29
N GLY A 654 17.48 -21.68 4.10
CA GLY A 654 18.83 -21.52 3.60
C GLY A 654 19.24 -22.75 2.80
N VAL A 655 19.62 -22.54 1.54
CA VAL A 655 19.96 -23.62 0.61
C VAL A 655 21.08 -24.52 1.17
N GLY A 656 22.08 -23.94 1.84
CA GLY A 656 23.16 -24.73 2.48
C GLY A 656 22.69 -25.64 3.61
N ASN A 657 21.78 -25.14 4.47
CA ASN A 657 21.18 -25.94 5.55
C ASN A 657 20.32 -27.07 4.98
N TYR A 658 19.52 -26.75 3.96
CA TYR A 658 18.73 -27.73 3.23
C TYR A 658 19.62 -28.84 2.63
N LEU A 659 20.71 -28.48 1.95
CA LEU A 659 21.65 -29.45 1.39
C LEU A 659 22.29 -30.33 2.47
N SER A 660 22.65 -29.75 3.62
CA SER A 660 23.26 -30.50 4.74
C SER A 660 22.29 -31.54 5.30
N HIS A 661 21.05 -31.15 5.56
CA HIS A 661 20.01 -32.09 6.01
C HIS A 661 19.65 -33.15 4.95
N ALA A 662 19.60 -32.75 3.67
CA ALA A 662 19.34 -33.70 2.58
C ALA A 662 20.45 -34.76 2.49
N LEU A 663 21.69 -34.39 2.80
CA LEU A 663 22.85 -35.28 2.82
C LEU A 663 22.81 -36.25 4.02
N GLU A 664 22.34 -35.79 5.18
CA GLU A 664 22.15 -36.62 6.38
C GLU A 664 21.02 -37.65 6.22
N ASN A 665 19.86 -37.24 5.69
CA ASN A 665 18.67 -38.08 5.69
C ASN A 665 18.51 -38.95 4.42
N ARG A 666 19.15 -38.60 3.30
CA ARG A 666 19.02 -39.27 1.99
C ARG A 666 17.58 -39.35 1.46
N ASP A 667 16.76 -38.35 1.76
CA ASP A 667 15.30 -38.41 1.53
C ASP A 667 14.84 -38.24 0.06
N SER A 668 15.73 -37.92 -0.89
CA SER A 668 15.33 -37.56 -2.26
C SER A 668 16.18 -38.23 -3.36
N GLU A 669 15.56 -39.15 -4.10
CA GLU A 669 16.13 -39.78 -5.31
C GLU A 669 16.44 -38.74 -6.41
N GLU A 670 15.74 -37.60 -6.42
CA GLU A 670 15.90 -36.52 -7.40
C GLU A 670 17.20 -35.72 -7.19
N LEU A 671 17.65 -35.61 -5.94
CA LEU A 671 18.88 -34.91 -5.53
C LEU A 671 20.13 -35.80 -5.55
N LYS A 672 19.95 -37.11 -5.67
CA LYS A 672 21.01 -38.12 -5.56
C LYS A 672 22.29 -37.81 -6.36
N PRO A 673 22.24 -37.38 -7.65
CA PRO A 673 23.46 -37.05 -8.39
C PRO A 673 24.25 -35.86 -7.81
N LEU A 674 23.56 -34.90 -7.19
CA LEU A 674 24.20 -33.75 -6.54
C LEU A 674 24.74 -34.15 -5.16
N LEU A 675 23.99 -34.95 -4.39
CA LEU A 675 24.42 -35.44 -3.09
C LEU A 675 25.65 -36.35 -3.19
N ASP A 676 25.67 -37.28 -4.16
CA ASP A 676 26.81 -38.15 -4.42
C ASP A 676 28.07 -37.33 -4.77
N ALA A 677 27.91 -36.25 -5.54
CA ALA A 677 29.01 -35.34 -5.91
C ALA A 677 29.50 -34.47 -4.73
N LEU A 678 28.62 -34.13 -3.79
CA LEU A 678 28.98 -33.45 -2.54
C LEU A 678 29.75 -34.40 -1.61
N GLU A 679 29.31 -35.66 -1.47
CA GLU A 679 30.01 -36.68 -0.70
C GLU A 679 31.40 -37.01 -1.29
N SER A 680 31.51 -37.09 -2.63
CA SER A 680 32.79 -37.33 -3.32
C SER A 680 33.70 -36.09 -3.39
N SER A 681 33.25 -34.94 -2.87
CA SER A 681 33.95 -33.64 -2.94
C SER A 681 34.25 -33.17 -4.37
N GLU A 682 33.45 -33.60 -5.35
CA GLU A 682 33.52 -33.10 -6.74
C GLU A 682 33.02 -31.65 -6.85
N ILE A 683 32.08 -31.27 -5.98
CA ILE A 683 31.58 -29.91 -5.83
C ILE A 683 31.52 -29.56 -4.35
N SER A 684 31.80 -28.30 -4.00
CA SER A 684 31.65 -27.83 -2.61
C SER A 684 30.20 -27.49 -2.30
N ILE A 685 29.80 -27.60 -1.02
CA ILE A 685 28.47 -27.15 -0.55
C ILE A 685 28.25 -25.68 -0.88
N GLU A 686 29.28 -24.84 -0.72
CA GLU A 686 29.23 -23.40 -1.01
C GLU A 686 28.94 -23.12 -2.48
N GLU A 687 29.57 -23.88 -3.39
CA GLU A 687 29.35 -23.74 -4.83
C GLU A 687 27.96 -24.24 -5.24
N ALA A 688 27.52 -25.39 -4.72
CA ALA A 688 26.17 -25.91 -4.97
C ALA A 688 25.10 -24.95 -4.44
N GLN A 689 25.28 -24.43 -3.22
CA GLN A 689 24.42 -23.41 -2.61
C GLN A 689 24.32 -22.18 -3.50
N ARG A 690 25.44 -21.68 -4.01
CA ARG A 690 25.47 -20.49 -4.87
C ARG A 690 24.60 -20.69 -6.12
N TRP A 691 24.81 -21.77 -6.86
CA TRP A 691 24.08 -21.99 -8.12
C TRP A 691 22.61 -22.28 -7.92
N LEU A 692 22.27 -23.09 -6.91
CA LEU A 692 20.89 -23.34 -6.54
C LEU A 692 20.17 -22.05 -6.13
N SER A 693 20.80 -21.21 -5.32
CA SER A 693 20.22 -19.92 -4.90
C SER A 693 19.91 -19.04 -6.11
N VAL A 694 20.82 -18.95 -7.10
CA VAL A 694 20.56 -18.15 -8.30
C VAL A 694 19.42 -18.72 -9.13
N VAL A 695 19.37 -20.04 -9.35
CA VAL A 695 18.27 -20.65 -10.12
C VAL A 695 16.93 -20.43 -9.41
N PHE A 696 16.87 -20.71 -8.11
CA PHE A 696 15.65 -20.56 -7.31
C PHE A 696 15.17 -19.11 -7.24
N GLU A 697 16.06 -18.15 -6.98
CA GLU A 697 15.73 -16.73 -7.03
C GLU A 697 15.24 -16.32 -8.42
N ALA A 698 15.89 -16.77 -9.50
CA ALA A 698 15.51 -16.41 -10.87
C ALA A 698 14.12 -16.93 -11.26
N ILE A 699 13.75 -18.13 -10.81
CA ILE A 699 12.42 -18.71 -11.06
C ILE A 699 11.35 -17.97 -10.26
N ILE A 700 11.62 -17.59 -9.01
CA ILE A 700 10.69 -16.79 -8.21
C ILE A 700 10.49 -15.40 -8.83
N ASP A 701 11.57 -14.73 -9.22
CA ASP A 701 11.54 -13.39 -9.82
C ASP A 701 10.77 -13.37 -11.16
N HIS A 702 10.75 -14.49 -11.88
CA HIS A 702 10.19 -14.61 -13.24
C HIS A 702 9.19 -15.77 -13.39
N TYR A 703 8.33 -15.96 -12.38
CA TYR A 703 7.43 -17.11 -12.33
C TYR A 703 6.38 -17.13 -13.45
N ALA A 704 5.93 -15.96 -13.92
CA ALA A 704 5.00 -15.86 -15.05
C ALA A 704 5.64 -16.37 -16.34
N GLU A 705 6.91 -16.06 -16.57
CA GLU A 705 7.67 -16.52 -17.72
C GLU A 705 8.05 -18.01 -17.59
N TYR A 706 8.25 -18.48 -16.36
CA TYR A 706 8.41 -19.91 -16.09
C TYR A 706 7.13 -20.71 -16.39
N LYS A 707 5.94 -20.16 -16.07
CA LYS A 707 4.66 -20.77 -16.48
C LYS A 707 4.54 -20.83 -18.00
N ASP A 708 4.88 -19.75 -18.70
CA ASP A 708 4.92 -19.72 -20.17
C ASP A 708 5.82 -20.84 -20.70
N TYR A 709 7.07 -20.92 -20.23
CA TYR A 709 8.03 -21.96 -20.58
C TYR A 709 7.46 -23.38 -20.42
N ASN A 710 6.80 -23.66 -19.29
CA ASN A 710 6.19 -24.98 -19.04
C ASN A 710 4.98 -25.28 -19.93
N SER A 711 4.25 -24.25 -20.37
CA SER A 711 3.03 -24.41 -21.17
C SER A 711 3.27 -24.43 -22.69
N THR A 712 4.30 -23.73 -23.18
CA THR A 712 4.50 -23.50 -24.62
C THR A 712 5.71 -24.22 -25.21
N THR A 713 6.56 -24.84 -24.38
CA THR A 713 7.82 -25.45 -24.81
C THR A 713 7.94 -26.90 -24.31
N THR A 714 8.44 -27.80 -25.17
CA THR A 714 8.69 -29.21 -24.80
C THR A 714 10.01 -29.40 -24.04
N GLN A 715 10.89 -28.40 -24.08
CA GLN A 715 12.16 -28.39 -23.37
C GLN A 715 11.94 -28.37 -21.84
N SER A 716 10.80 -27.85 -21.38
CA SER A 716 10.44 -27.75 -19.97
C SER A 716 10.30 -29.09 -19.24
N ASP A 717 10.06 -30.18 -19.97
CA ASP A 717 10.03 -31.54 -19.43
C ASP A 717 11.42 -32.02 -18.91
N ARG A 718 12.50 -31.30 -19.27
CA ARG A 718 13.89 -31.70 -19.00
C ARG A 718 14.62 -30.63 -18.19
N GLY A 719 14.85 -30.90 -16.91
CA GLY A 719 15.48 -29.95 -16.00
C GLY A 719 16.91 -29.54 -16.39
N GLU A 720 17.65 -30.37 -17.13
CA GLU A 720 18.96 -30.02 -17.69
C GLU A 720 18.90 -28.97 -18.82
N MET A 721 17.71 -28.68 -19.35
CA MET A 721 17.49 -27.67 -20.41
C MET A 721 17.07 -26.30 -19.86
N LEU A 722 16.96 -26.15 -18.54
CA LEU A 722 16.50 -24.92 -17.89
C LEU A 722 17.35 -23.68 -18.25
N TYR A 723 18.64 -23.88 -18.54
CA TYR A 723 19.53 -22.79 -18.94
C TYR A 723 19.02 -22.03 -20.18
N MET A 724 18.25 -22.69 -21.06
CA MET A 724 17.64 -22.03 -22.23
C MET A 724 16.65 -20.95 -21.79
N LEU A 725 15.78 -21.25 -20.82
CA LEU A 725 14.88 -20.26 -20.23
C LEU A 725 15.68 -19.12 -19.58
N LEU A 726 16.69 -19.46 -18.79
CA LEU A 726 17.51 -18.46 -18.10
C LEU A 726 18.19 -17.49 -19.08
N ASP A 727 18.56 -17.92 -20.29
CA ASP A 727 19.16 -17.02 -21.28
C ASP A 727 18.15 -16.01 -21.84
N PHE A 728 16.90 -16.44 -22.07
CA PHE A 728 15.80 -15.54 -22.41
C PHE A 728 15.52 -14.54 -21.27
N LEU A 729 15.53 -15.01 -20.02
CA LEU A 729 15.35 -14.15 -18.85
C LEU A 729 16.48 -13.13 -18.70
N ARG A 730 17.74 -13.50 -18.99
CA ARG A 730 18.87 -12.54 -19.02
C ARG A 730 18.65 -11.42 -20.03
N LEU A 731 18.13 -11.72 -21.21
CA LEU A 731 17.79 -10.69 -22.21
C LEU A 731 16.70 -9.74 -21.68
N ARG A 732 15.65 -10.30 -21.06
CA ARG A 732 14.58 -9.52 -20.44
C ARG A 732 15.09 -8.64 -19.30
N VAL A 733 15.89 -9.18 -18.39
CA VAL A 733 16.45 -8.45 -17.25
C VAL A 733 17.26 -7.23 -17.72
N ARG A 734 18.06 -7.39 -18.79
CA ARG A 734 18.77 -6.27 -19.41
C ARG A 734 17.82 -5.22 -20.00
N TYR A 735 16.68 -5.62 -20.56
CA TYR A 735 15.66 -4.69 -21.05
C TYR A 735 14.96 -3.97 -19.89
N ASP A 736 14.56 -4.70 -18.85
CA ASP A 736 13.91 -4.14 -17.66
C ASP A 736 14.82 -3.18 -16.89
N ARG A 737 16.15 -3.37 -16.91
CA ARG A 737 17.11 -2.41 -16.37
C ARG A 737 17.07 -1.05 -17.10
N VAL A 738 16.87 -1.05 -18.41
CA VAL A 738 16.69 0.19 -19.19
C VAL A 738 15.34 0.82 -18.84
N CYS A 739 14.26 0.03 -18.79
CA CYS A 739 12.95 0.50 -18.32
C CYS A 739 13.04 1.16 -16.93
N TRP A 740 13.78 0.56 -16.01
CA TRP A 740 13.98 1.06 -14.66
C TRP A 740 14.66 2.44 -14.67
N ASN A 741 15.69 2.63 -15.49
CA ASN A 741 16.37 3.91 -15.65
C ASN A 741 15.46 5.00 -16.25
N LEU A 742 14.45 4.62 -17.03
CA LEU A 742 13.49 5.53 -17.68
C LEU A 742 12.28 5.90 -16.80
N LYS A 743 12.11 5.31 -15.61
CA LYS A 743 10.98 5.58 -14.70
C LYS A 743 10.68 7.08 -14.47
N PRO A 744 11.67 7.97 -14.20
CA PRO A 744 11.39 9.39 -14.03
C PRO A 744 10.75 10.04 -15.27
N VAL A 745 11.14 9.60 -16.47
CA VAL A 745 10.57 10.10 -17.74
C VAL A 745 9.11 9.66 -17.87
N PHE A 746 8.79 8.42 -17.47
CA PHE A 746 7.42 7.91 -17.45
C PHE A 746 6.54 8.65 -16.45
N TRP A 747 7.03 8.88 -15.22
CA TRP A 747 6.28 9.62 -14.21
C TRP A 747 6.01 11.08 -14.60
N ALA A 748 6.93 11.74 -15.30
CA ALA A 748 6.71 13.08 -15.82
C ALA A 748 5.56 13.10 -16.82
N HIS A 749 5.56 12.14 -17.76
CA HIS A 749 4.47 11.97 -18.72
C HIS A 749 3.14 11.65 -18.03
N GLU A 750 3.14 10.71 -17.08
CA GLU A 750 1.95 10.36 -16.29
C GLU A 750 1.32 11.61 -15.67
N VAL A 751 2.12 12.45 -14.99
CA VAL A 751 1.62 13.69 -14.39
C VAL A 751 1.10 14.66 -15.45
N LEU A 752 1.79 14.84 -16.57
CA LEU A 752 1.35 15.74 -17.64
C LEU A 752 -0.02 15.36 -18.20
N VAL A 753 -0.24 14.07 -18.52
CA VAL A 753 -1.53 13.65 -19.11
C VAL A 753 -2.66 13.75 -18.08
N HIS A 754 -2.44 13.34 -16.83
CA HIS A 754 -3.45 13.47 -15.77
C HIS A 754 -3.74 14.93 -15.41
N SER A 755 -2.79 15.84 -15.68
CA SER A 755 -2.96 17.28 -15.48
C SER A 755 -3.50 18.01 -16.71
N GLY A 756 -4.01 17.30 -17.72
CA GLY A 756 -4.63 17.92 -18.90
C GLY A 756 -3.66 18.55 -19.91
N CYS A 757 -2.35 18.35 -19.78
CA CYS A 757 -1.31 18.92 -20.65
C CYS A 757 -0.99 17.99 -21.84
N GLN A 758 -1.95 17.79 -22.76
CA GLN A 758 -1.86 16.78 -23.83
C GLN A 758 -0.76 17.08 -24.85
N THR A 759 -0.59 18.34 -25.25
CA THR A 759 0.42 18.74 -26.23
C THR A 759 1.83 18.55 -25.69
N SER A 760 2.06 19.01 -24.46
CA SER A 760 3.34 18.83 -23.75
C SER A 760 3.65 17.35 -23.53
N ALA A 761 2.66 16.54 -23.14
CA ALA A 761 2.83 15.09 -23.00
C ALA A 761 3.15 14.40 -24.34
N GLN A 762 2.52 14.82 -25.44
CA GLN A 762 2.81 14.29 -26.76
C GLN A 762 4.22 14.62 -27.24
N GLN A 763 4.68 15.85 -27.02
CA GLN A 763 6.06 16.27 -27.30
C GLN A 763 7.05 15.44 -26.48
N TRP A 764 6.79 15.27 -25.19
CA TRP A 764 7.60 14.46 -24.28
C TRP A 764 7.72 13.00 -24.75
N ARG A 765 6.60 12.39 -25.14
CA ARG A 765 6.56 11.00 -25.67
C ARG A 765 7.35 10.85 -26.98
N ARG A 766 7.21 11.80 -27.91
CA ARG A 766 7.95 11.78 -29.18
C ARG A 766 9.46 11.87 -28.94
N ALA A 767 9.89 12.78 -28.06
CA ALA A 767 11.30 12.95 -27.71
C ALA A 767 11.90 11.66 -27.11
N LEU A 768 11.15 10.94 -26.26
CA LEU A 768 11.61 9.64 -25.74
C LEU A 768 11.69 8.58 -26.84
N ALA A 769 10.63 8.43 -27.64
CA ALA A 769 10.56 7.42 -28.70
C ALA A 769 11.74 7.54 -29.68
N GLU A 770 12.11 8.76 -30.07
CA GLU A 770 13.26 9.02 -30.93
C GLU A 770 14.59 8.61 -30.28
N ARG A 771 14.75 8.83 -28.97
CA ARG A 771 15.98 8.50 -28.23
C ARG A 771 16.18 6.99 -28.03
N VAL A 772 15.09 6.24 -27.81
CA VAL A 772 15.16 4.80 -27.47
C VAL A 772 14.97 3.85 -28.65
N ALA A 773 14.55 4.35 -29.83
CA ALA A 773 14.24 3.52 -31.00
C ALA A 773 15.35 2.51 -31.34
N ARG A 774 16.58 3.01 -31.52
CA ARG A 774 17.74 2.17 -31.88
C ARG A 774 18.08 1.13 -30.82
N GLU A 775 17.88 1.44 -29.54
CA GLU A 775 18.12 0.50 -28.45
C GLU A 775 17.05 -0.60 -28.43
N SER A 776 15.78 -0.23 -28.60
CA SER A 776 14.67 -1.19 -28.64
C SER A 776 14.80 -2.20 -29.79
N ASP A 777 15.23 -1.78 -30.97
CA ASP A 777 15.43 -2.66 -32.12
C ASP A 777 16.53 -3.71 -31.86
N GLN A 778 17.60 -3.35 -31.16
CA GLN A 778 18.67 -4.29 -30.81
C GLN A 778 18.21 -5.41 -29.87
N TYR A 779 17.28 -5.14 -28.95
CA TYR A 779 16.71 -6.17 -28.09
C TYR A 779 15.84 -7.15 -28.89
N LEU A 780 15.05 -6.65 -29.85
CA LEU A 780 14.23 -7.48 -30.73
C LEU A 780 15.08 -8.37 -31.66
N GLU A 781 16.19 -7.84 -32.20
CA GLU A 781 17.13 -8.65 -32.97
C GLU A 781 17.77 -9.78 -32.14
N ARG A 782 18.14 -9.50 -30.89
CA ARG A 782 18.69 -10.51 -29.98
C ARG A 782 17.65 -11.56 -29.61
N LEU A 783 16.41 -11.15 -29.39
CA LEU A 783 15.29 -12.06 -29.16
C LEU A 783 15.11 -13.02 -30.34
N SER A 784 15.08 -12.51 -31.58
CA SER A 784 14.96 -13.35 -32.78
C SER A 784 16.06 -14.41 -32.85
N LYS A 785 17.31 -14.03 -32.54
CA LYS A 785 18.45 -14.96 -32.49
C LYS A 785 18.27 -16.05 -31.44
N LEU A 786 17.79 -15.72 -30.24
CA LEU A 786 17.51 -16.72 -29.20
C LEU A 786 16.35 -17.65 -29.59
N GLN A 787 15.29 -17.10 -30.19
CA GLN A 787 14.15 -17.86 -30.67
C GLN A 787 14.55 -18.88 -31.75
N GLU A 788 15.42 -18.47 -32.69
CA GLU A 788 15.98 -19.38 -33.70
C GLU A 788 16.92 -20.42 -33.08
N MET A 789 17.81 -20.01 -32.18
CA MET A 789 18.81 -20.88 -31.57
C MET A 789 18.21 -22.01 -30.74
N TYR A 790 17.18 -21.71 -29.95
CA TYR A 790 16.56 -22.69 -29.05
C TYR A 790 15.24 -23.25 -29.58
N ALA A 791 14.74 -22.78 -30.73
CA ALA A 791 13.44 -23.13 -31.28
C ALA A 791 12.28 -22.91 -30.28
N MET A 792 12.36 -21.83 -29.50
CA MET A 792 11.35 -21.44 -28.50
C MET A 792 10.78 -20.07 -28.85
N LYS A 793 9.48 -19.84 -28.58
CA LYS A 793 8.83 -18.56 -28.87
C LYS A 793 8.86 -17.60 -27.69
N MET A 794 8.64 -18.09 -26.46
CA MET A 794 8.54 -17.27 -25.24
C MET A 794 7.67 -16.00 -25.41
N PRO A 795 6.36 -16.13 -25.72
CA PRO A 795 5.46 -14.99 -25.94
C PRO A 795 5.52 -13.91 -24.87
N THR A 796 5.56 -14.30 -23.59
CA THR A 796 5.61 -13.34 -22.46
C THR A 796 6.83 -12.40 -22.52
N ILE A 797 7.98 -12.92 -22.96
CA ILE A 797 9.22 -12.14 -23.11
C ILE A 797 9.18 -11.33 -24.40
N ALA A 798 8.65 -11.90 -25.48
CA ALA A 798 8.49 -11.20 -26.75
C ALA A 798 7.58 -9.97 -26.61
N ASP A 799 6.46 -10.12 -25.92
CA ASP A 799 5.50 -9.03 -25.70
C ASP A 799 6.12 -7.88 -24.91
N ARG A 800 6.89 -8.21 -23.85
CA ARG A 800 7.59 -7.23 -23.02
C ARG A 800 8.61 -6.41 -23.81
N LEU A 801 9.36 -7.05 -24.71
CA LEU A 801 10.34 -6.35 -25.57
C LEU A 801 9.66 -5.54 -26.69
N ASN A 802 8.52 -6.02 -27.22
CA ASN A 802 7.73 -5.32 -28.24
C ASN A 802 7.09 -4.02 -27.73
N GLU A 803 7.07 -3.79 -26.41
CA GLU A 803 6.65 -2.50 -25.83
C GLU A 803 7.54 -1.33 -26.24
N ARG A 804 8.78 -1.60 -26.70
CA ARG A 804 9.77 -0.62 -27.17
C ARG A 804 9.98 0.55 -26.22
N PHE A 805 9.82 0.33 -24.91
CA PHE A 805 9.85 1.33 -23.84
C PHE A 805 8.76 2.42 -23.89
N VAL A 806 7.88 2.44 -24.90
CA VAL A 806 6.88 3.52 -25.09
C VAL A 806 5.47 3.10 -24.70
N LYS A 807 5.15 1.80 -24.75
CA LYS A 807 3.81 1.27 -24.41
C LYS A 807 3.28 1.72 -23.04
N PRO A 808 4.09 1.80 -21.96
CA PRO A 808 3.60 2.31 -20.67
C PRO A 808 2.98 3.71 -20.75
N MET A 809 3.53 4.60 -21.59
CA MET A 809 3.01 5.95 -21.79
C MET A 809 1.67 5.95 -22.53
N THR A 810 1.42 4.98 -23.41
CA THR A 810 0.11 4.79 -24.03
C THR A 810 -0.93 4.37 -22.99
N ILE A 811 -0.58 3.47 -22.08
CA ILE A 811 -1.44 3.03 -20.98
C ILE A 811 -1.77 4.21 -20.05
N ASP A 812 -0.78 5.02 -19.66
CA ASP A 812 -1.00 6.23 -18.85
C ASP A 812 -1.96 7.20 -19.53
N ARG A 813 -1.87 7.34 -20.86
CA ARG A 813 -2.79 8.18 -21.62
C ARG A 813 -4.22 7.66 -21.58
N MET A 814 -4.41 6.35 -21.73
CA MET A 814 -5.73 5.72 -21.61
C MET A 814 -6.30 5.93 -20.19
N ARG A 815 -5.49 5.71 -19.15
CA ARG A 815 -5.88 5.94 -17.76
C ARG A 815 -6.36 7.37 -17.52
N ALA A 816 -5.63 8.36 -18.02
CA ALA A 816 -5.99 9.76 -17.88
C ALA A 816 -7.30 10.16 -18.61
N LEU A 817 -7.78 9.37 -19.58
CA LEU A 817 -9.08 9.61 -20.24
C LEU A 817 -10.27 9.16 -19.40
N ILE A 818 -10.08 8.28 -18.41
CA ILE A 818 -11.15 7.72 -17.58
C ILE A 818 -11.86 8.80 -16.76
N LYS A 819 -11.10 9.62 -16.01
CA LYS A 819 -11.70 10.67 -15.16
C LYS A 819 -12.54 11.67 -15.99
N PRO A 820 -12.05 12.24 -17.10
CA PRO A 820 -12.85 13.08 -17.99
C PRO A 820 -14.07 12.34 -18.57
N ALA A 821 -13.92 11.07 -18.96
CA ALA A 821 -15.02 10.28 -19.52
C ALA A 821 -16.17 10.11 -18.52
N VAL A 822 -15.87 9.69 -17.28
CA VAL A 822 -16.85 9.55 -16.20
C VAL A 822 -17.53 10.89 -15.88
N ARG A 823 -16.75 11.98 -15.86
CA ARG A 823 -17.29 13.32 -15.58
C ARG A 823 -18.26 13.80 -16.67
N GLN A 824 -17.88 13.69 -17.93
CA GLN A 824 -18.70 14.12 -19.07
C GLN A 824 -20.02 13.34 -19.11
N LEU A 825 -19.97 12.04 -18.84
CA LEU A 825 -21.15 11.16 -18.82
C LEU A 825 -22.12 11.53 -17.68
N ARG A 826 -21.62 12.00 -16.53
CA ARG A 826 -22.47 12.45 -15.41
C ARG A 826 -23.03 13.87 -15.58
N ALA A 827 -22.31 14.74 -16.29
CA ALA A 827 -22.71 16.13 -16.48
C ALA A 827 -23.78 16.30 -17.58
N SER A 828 -23.85 15.36 -18.51
CA SER A 828 -24.72 15.43 -19.69
C SER A 828 -25.69 14.25 -19.68
N ASP A 829 -26.98 14.50 -19.47
CA ASP A 829 -28.02 13.45 -19.53
C ASP A 829 -28.19 12.81 -20.93
N ASN A 830 -27.46 13.23 -21.98
CA ASN A 830 -27.66 12.73 -23.35
C ASN A 830 -26.55 13.02 -24.40
N GLU A 831 -25.31 13.41 -24.05
CA GLU A 831 -24.27 13.68 -25.06
C GLU A 831 -23.11 12.66 -25.04
N GLU A 832 -22.66 12.26 -26.23
CA GLU A 832 -21.51 11.37 -26.47
C GLU A 832 -20.22 11.96 -25.86
N SER A 833 -19.56 11.17 -25.02
CA SER A 833 -18.32 11.58 -24.34
C SER A 833 -17.13 11.38 -25.28
N ARG A 834 -16.59 12.48 -25.84
CA ARG A 834 -15.40 12.41 -26.71
C ARG A 834 -14.21 11.74 -26.02
N ALA A 835 -14.05 11.93 -24.71
CA ALA A 835 -12.98 11.28 -23.95
C ALA A 835 -13.19 9.75 -23.89
N PHE A 836 -14.43 9.31 -23.75
CA PHE A 836 -14.80 7.89 -23.80
C PHE A 836 -14.58 7.32 -25.20
N ASP A 837 -14.97 8.02 -26.26
CA ASP A 837 -14.75 7.56 -27.64
C ASP A 837 -13.26 7.37 -27.95
N LEU A 838 -12.41 8.29 -27.49
CA LEU A 838 -10.96 8.16 -27.62
C LEU A 838 -10.43 6.98 -26.82
N LEU A 839 -10.94 6.74 -25.61
CA LEU A 839 -10.56 5.59 -24.79
C LEU A 839 -10.93 4.27 -25.49
N VAL A 840 -12.13 4.18 -26.07
CA VAL A 840 -12.60 3.01 -26.85
C VAL A 840 -11.73 2.79 -28.08
N GLN A 841 -11.37 3.85 -28.81
CA GLN A 841 -10.48 3.74 -29.98
C GLN A 841 -9.09 3.21 -29.59
N GLU A 842 -8.49 3.74 -28.52
CA GLU A 842 -7.18 3.28 -28.04
C GLU A 842 -7.25 1.84 -27.51
N ALA A 843 -8.34 1.47 -26.82
CA ALA A 843 -8.57 0.10 -26.36
C ALA A 843 -8.69 -0.88 -27.54
N HIS A 844 -9.40 -0.52 -28.61
CA HIS A 844 -9.47 -1.34 -29.83
C HIS A 844 -8.12 -1.51 -30.50
N LEU A 845 -7.25 -0.48 -30.50
CA LEU A 845 -5.90 -0.62 -31.01
C LEU A 845 -5.09 -1.59 -30.15
N MET A 846 -5.24 -1.50 -28.83
CA MET A 846 -4.56 -2.39 -27.88
C MET A 846 -4.99 -3.85 -28.00
N MET A 847 -6.27 -4.12 -28.29
CA MET A 847 -6.81 -5.46 -28.45
C MET A 847 -6.38 -6.18 -29.74
N ARG A 848 -5.83 -5.46 -30.73
CA ARG A 848 -5.39 -6.09 -31.99
C ARG A 848 -4.17 -7.00 -31.81
N GLU A 849 -3.37 -6.75 -30.79
CA GLU A 849 -2.17 -7.51 -30.46
C GLU A 849 -2.36 -8.14 -29.07
N PRO A 850 -3.00 -9.32 -28.98
CA PRO A 850 -3.17 -9.99 -27.70
C PRO A 850 -1.80 -10.34 -27.11
N THR A 851 -1.63 -10.09 -25.82
CA THR A 851 -0.39 -10.33 -25.08
C THR A 851 -0.53 -11.47 -24.08
N GLY A 852 0.55 -12.19 -23.84
CA GLY A 852 0.66 -13.29 -22.89
C GLY A 852 0.28 -14.64 -23.49
N VAL A 853 0.19 -15.64 -22.61
CA VAL A 853 -0.18 -17.02 -22.96
C VAL A 853 -1.69 -17.30 -22.81
N GLY A 854 -2.49 -16.28 -22.51
CA GLY A 854 -3.94 -16.41 -22.29
C GLY A 854 -4.33 -17.00 -20.92
N LEU A 855 -3.38 -17.11 -19.99
CA LEU A 855 -3.63 -17.60 -18.62
C LEU A 855 -4.02 -16.48 -17.65
N ASP A 856 -3.50 -15.27 -17.85
CA ASP A 856 -3.67 -14.13 -16.96
C ASP A 856 -4.31 -12.94 -17.71
N VAL A 857 -5.07 -12.11 -17.00
CA VAL A 857 -5.64 -10.88 -17.55
C VAL A 857 -4.50 -9.93 -17.95
N PRO A 858 -4.52 -9.32 -19.16
CA PRO A 858 -3.52 -8.36 -19.57
C PRO A 858 -3.34 -7.22 -18.57
N ALA A 859 -2.09 -6.93 -18.18
CA ALA A 859 -1.79 -5.94 -17.15
C ALA A 859 -2.40 -4.55 -17.44
N TRP A 860 -2.48 -4.15 -18.71
CA TRP A 860 -3.08 -2.87 -19.08
C TRP A 860 -4.58 -2.78 -18.77
N LEU A 861 -5.32 -3.90 -18.82
CA LEU A 861 -6.74 -3.94 -18.46
C LEU A 861 -6.92 -3.79 -16.95
N VAL A 862 -6.12 -4.52 -16.16
CA VAL A 862 -6.10 -4.40 -14.69
C VAL A 862 -5.82 -2.95 -14.28
N MET A 863 -4.84 -2.30 -14.91
CA MET A 863 -4.51 -0.89 -14.65
C MET A 863 -5.64 0.10 -15.04
N LEU A 864 -6.49 -0.23 -16.01
CA LEU A 864 -7.68 0.58 -16.34
C LEU A 864 -8.80 0.34 -15.33
N GLU A 865 -9.05 -0.90 -14.94
CA GLU A 865 -10.02 -1.26 -13.90
C GLU A 865 -9.70 -0.57 -12.58
N GLU A 866 -8.45 -0.66 -12.12
CA GLU A 866 -7.96 0.05 -10.93
C GLU A 866 -8.17 1.57 -11.02
N GLU A 867 -8.01 2.17 -12.20
CA GLU A 867 -8.22 3.59 -12.39
C GLU A 867 -9.72 3.96 -12.41
N VAL A 868 -10.58 3.11 -12.99
CA VAL A 868 -12.03 3.27 -12.90
C VAL A 868 -12.47 3.24 -11.44
N ASP A 869 -12.04 2.23 -10.68
CA ASP A 869 -12.35 2.09 -9.27
C ASP A 869 -11.86 3.29 -8.47
N ARG A 870 -10.63 3.74 -8.73
CA ARG A 870 -10.07 4.94 -8.10
C ARG A 870 -10.91 6.18 -8.41
N VAL A 871 -11.31 6.41 -9.65
CA VAL A 871 -12.14 7.57 -10.03
C VAL A 871 -13.53 7.48 -9.38
N LEU A 872 -14.12 6.30 -9.29
CA LEU A 872 -15.40 6.10 -8.62
C LEU A 872 -15.30 6.35 -7.10
N GLN A 873 -14.24 5.87 -6.45
CA GLN A 873 -13.94 6.11 -5.03
C GLN A 873 -13.61 7.57 -4.75
N ASN A 874 -12.84 8.25 -5.60
CA ASN A 874 -12.48 9.66 -5.46
C ASN A 874 -13.68 10.59 -5.44
N ASN A 875 -14.81 10.17 -6.03
CA ASN A 875 -16.05 10.93 -5.97
C ASN A 875 -16.75 10.83 -4.60
N ARG A 876 -16.37 9.84 -3.77
CA ARG A 876 -16.92 9.62 -2.43
C ARG A 876 -15.98 10.12 -1.33
N VAL A 877 -14.67 10.01 -1.55
CA VAL A 877 -13.61 10.31 -0.57
C VAL A 877 -12.36 10.81 -1.31
N LEU A 878 -11.71 11.85 -0.80
CA LEU A 878 -10.44 12.35 -1.31
C LEU A 878 -9.30 11.32 -1.13
N PRO A 879 -8.46 11.08 -2.16
CA PRO A 879 -7.23 10.28 -2.02
C PRO A 879 -6.34 10.72 -0.87
N GLN A 880 -5.67 9.77 -0.22
CA GLN A 880 -4.71 10.03 0.85
C GLN A 880 -3.58 10.98 0.42
N VAL A 881 -3.07 10.83 -0.81
CA VAL A 881 -2.03 11.70 -1.37
C VAL A 881 -2.53 13.15 -1.51
N GLN A 882 -3.74 13.35 -2.02
CA GLN A 882 -4.32 14.70 -2.15
C GLN A 882 -4.61 15.33 -0.79
N ARG A 883 -5.04 14.54 0.21
CA ARG A 883 -5.21 15.01 1.60
C ARG A 883 -3.90 15.46 2.21
N LEU A 884 -2.85 14.66 2.01
CA LEU A 884 -1.52 15.02 2.46
C LEU A 884 -1.05 16.32 1.79
N GLU A 885 -1.22 16.47 0.47
CA GLU A 885 -0.93 17.73 -0.21
C GLU A 885 -1.69 18.91 0.42
N LYS A 886 -3.00 18.78 0.64
CA LYS A 886 -3.86 19.83 1.22
C LYS A 886 -3.54 20.22 2.67
N SER A 887 -2.72 19.43 3.37
CA SER A 887 -2.32 19.70 4.76
C SER A 887 -1.48 20.97 4.91
N VAL A 888 -0.87 21.43 3.82
CA VAL A 888 0.02 22.58 3.78
C VAL A 888 -0.48 23.55 2.70
N PRO A 889 -0.46 24.87 2.95
CA PRO A 889 -0.91 25.84 1.96
C PRO A 889 0.00 25.81 0.73
N ALA A 890 -0.61 25.90 -0.45
CA ALA A 890 0.13 25.97 -1.70
C ALA A 890 0.58 27.41 -1.99
N VAL A 891 1.80 27.56 -2.49
CA VAL A 891 2.40 28.86 -2.83
C VAL A 891 2.69 28.90 -4.32
N VAL A 892 2.14 29.90 -5.01
CA VAL A 892 2.42 30.17 -6.41
C VAL A 892 3.73 30.95 -6.51
N ILE A 893 4.64 30.50 -7.39
CA ILE A 893 5.97 31.04 -7.59
C ILE A 893 6.19 31.41 -9.06
N PRO A 894 6.83 32.57 -9.35
CA PRO A 894 7.18 32.95 -10.72
C PRO A 894 8.18 31.99 -11.39
N HIS A 895 8.06 31.82 -12.70
CA HIS A 895 8.96 31.03 -13.53
C HIS A 895 10.46 31.27 -13.23
N ALA A 896 10.88 32.54 -13.16
CA ALA A 896 12.27 32.92 -12.93
C ALA A 896 12.82 32.43 -11.57
N GLN A 897 11.98 32.35 -10.54
CA GLN A 897 12.41 31.89 -9.21
C GLN A 897 12.57 30.37 -9.16
N ILE A 898 11.71 29.60 -9.84
CA ILE A 898 11.89 28.14 -9.97
C ILE A 898 13.16 27.85 -10.75
N LEU A 899 13.37 28.53 -11.88
CA LEU A 899 14.58 28.40 -12.68
C LEU A 899 15.86 28.71 -11.85
N ALA A 900 15.84 29.78 -11.05
CA ALA A 900 16.96 30.14 -10.19
C ALA A 900 17.26 29.05 -9.14
N GLN A 901 16.24 28.47 -8.52
CA GLN A 901 16.40 27.36 -7.57
C GLN A 901 17.01 26.12 -8.25
N LEU A 902 16.52 25.72 -9.43
CA LEU A 902 17.07 24.57 -10.17
C LEU A 902 18.51 24.82 -10.62
N ASN A 903 18.84 26.05 -11.04
CA ASN A 903 20.21 26.44 -11.35
C ASN A 903 21.14 26.38 -10.13
N ALA A 904 20.66 26.79 -8.94
CA ALA A 904 21.41 26.67 -7.70
C ALA A 904 21.68 25.20 -7.33
N VAL A 905 20.71 24.30 -7.55
CA VAL A 905 20.92 22.85 -7.35
C VAL A 905 21.97 22.31 -8.32
N MET A 906 21.91 22.67 -9.62
CA MET A 906 22.93 22.24 -10.59
C MET A 906 24.32 22.74 -10.23
N ALA A 907 24.46 24.00 -9.83
CA ALA A 907 25.74 24.55 -9.39
C ALA A 907 26.28 23.78 -8.18
N HIS A 908 25.41 23.48 -7.21
CA HIS A 908 25.78 22.69 -6.04
C HIS A 908 26.21 21.26 -6.40
N ASN A 909 25.47 20.57 -7.27
CA ASN A 909 25.80 19.21 -7.70
C ASN A 909 27.12 19.15 -8.49
N ARG A 910 27.45 20.23 -9.23
CA ARG A 910 28.76 20.39 -9.87
C ARG A 910 29.89 20.60 -8.85
N THR A 911 29.65 21.29 -7.73
CA THR A 911 30.67 21.45 -6.68
C THR A 911 30.95 20.19 -5.88
N LEU A 912 29.97 19.27 -5.77
CA LEU A 912 30.13 17.97 -5.11
C LEU A 912 30.86 16.94 -5.97
N ARG A 913 30.76 17.06 -7.30
CA ARG A 913 31.63 16.36 -8.24
C ARG A 913 32.95 17.14 -8.31
N GLY A 914 33.93 16.80 -7.47
CA GLY A 914 35.26 17.41 -7.54
C GLY A 914 35.82 17.47 -8.96
N PRO A 915 36.80 18.35 -9.27
CA PRO A 915 37.32 18.50 -10.62
C PRO A 915 37.82 17.13 -11.12
N HIS A 916 37.30 16.75 -12.29
CA HIS A 916 37.56 15.48 -12.96
C HIS A 916 39.03 15.08 -13.05
#